data_AF-A0A9P6RFY3-F1
#
_entry.id   AF-A0A9P6RFY3-F1
#
_cell.length_a   1.000
_cell.length_b   1.000
_cell.length_c   1.000
_cell.angle_alpha   90.00
_cell.angle_beta   90.00
_cell.angle_gamma   90.00
#
_symmetry.space_group_name_H-M   'P 1'
#
loop_
_entity.id
_entity.type
_entity.pdbx_description
1 polymer ?
#
loop_
_entity_poly.entity_id
_entity_poly.type
_entity_poly.pdbx_seq_one_letter_code
_entity_poly.pdbx_strand_id
1 'polypeptide(L)'
;MAKRNYYDVLGITKNASDDEIKKAYRKLAMKHHPDRNPDNKDSEAHFKEVKEAYEMLSDPQKRAAYDQYGHAGVDPNMGGGQQGFGGFADAFGDIFGDIFGGGQGRGQAGGSRVYRGADLRYGMEISLEQAARGYETQIRVPSWESCTTCSGSGAAAGTKPQTCPGCSGTGAVRMSQGFFSVQQACPKCHGSGSYIAQPCNTCHGAGKVKKNKTLAVNIPAGINDGMRIRSSGNGEPGLNGGPPGDLYVEIHIKPHSVFERDGDDLHCQMPIPFTTAALGGDIEVPTLHGRANFNVPEGTQPGKTFRLRSKGIKGVRSNVAGDLYVHVQVETPVKLTDDQRALLKQFEQSLADGGERHNPQSKGEMMAITDLTDADCFALLDDCDASEIAPMSRLYTDLAHQRICVEIGDWDAVCHAVDADLRAGLHAVALADYEWGVRALLKQTEWAESSQGSATTPSFRFLLFRECAHLTRHEADAWLVMRDAAALEPSVAGIADLHASVDEADFKQALSSIQAALRAGDTYQINYTYRLNFKAFGSPVGLYRRLRERQPVRYGALIALPNDRWFISCSPELFLRHQAGKITAQPMKGTAARMQEALADTAAATTLASDPKTCAENLMIVDLLRNDLGRIAQTGSVHVPALFAVEPHPTVWQMTSTVTAQLRAEVDFAAIMRALFPSGSITGAPKYRAMQLIHALEGTERGVYTGAIGWLDAPSLRASSSSVATSFSPVPLPSLPAVPNGSMPASGNFCLSVAIRTLTLEARRSDGLRDGRLGIGAGIVYDSVVADESAECRLKARFLTEMDPGFALIETMYATREHGVRHLAQHWQRLREAAHYFGFNWDINALRTSLDATIATLPANSAQRLRLTLNKYGKIEITNMPFVSLHQPVKVLLAADVGFAPVAAGDVWLRYKTTVRASYERAQTEAKRLNAFDLLFCNTRGEVTEGARSNIFIKLKDRWVTPPVKSGLLPGIMRAALLEDATWDATERALTLNDLYRAEKMIVCNALHGALEAKLA
;
A
#
# COMPACT_ATOMS: atom_id res chain seq x y z
N MET A 1 55.80 9.14 -39.86
CA MET A 1 55.51 10.58 -39.78
C MET A 1 55.35 10.93 -38.31
N ALA A 2 55.91 12.04 -37.83
CA ALA A 2 55.71 12.47 -36.44
C ALA A 2 54.21 12.75 -36.20
N LYS A 3 53.64 12.31 -35.07
CA LYS A 3 52.25 12.62 -34.69
C LYS A 3 52.06 14.14 -34.67
N ARG A 4 50.94 14.63 -35.21
CA ARG A 4 50.61 16.06 -35.25
C ARG A 4 50.30 16.56 -33.83
N ASN A 5 50.69 17.80 -33.56
CA ASN A 5 50.44 18.44 -32.27
C ASN A 5 48.93 18.57 -32.02
N TYR A 6 48.46 18.24 -30.82
CA TYR A 6 47.03 18.26 -30.48
C TYR A 6 46.39 19.65 -30.58
N TYR A 7 47.16 20.73 -30.34
CA TYR A 7 46.67 22.10 -30.55
C TYR A 7 46.45 22.40 -32.04
N ASP A 8 47.34 21.91 -32.91
CA ASP A 8 47.21 22.06 -34.37
C ASP A 8 46.07 21.20 -34.94
N VAL A 9 45.79 20.05 -34.34
CA VAL A 9 44.66 19.18 -34.70
C VAL A 9 43.32 19.86 -34.41
N LEU A 10 43.20 20.54 -33.27
CA LEU A 10 42.02 21.35 -32.93
C LEU A 10 42.02 22.74 -33.57
N GLY A 11 43.13 23.17 -34.19
CA GLY A 11 43.27 24.46 -34.84
C GLY A 11 43.26 25.65 -33.87
N ILE A 12 43.81 25.46 -32.66
CA ILE A 12 43.81 26.42 -31.56
C ILE A 12 45.24 26.65 -31.04
N THR A 13 45.46 27.74 -30.29
CA THR A 13 46.77 28.04 -29.71
C THR A 13 46.94 27.37 -28.33
N LYS A 14 48.20 27.23 -27.88
CA LYS A 14 48.53 26.59 -26.59
C LYS A 14 47.90 27.28 -25.37
N ASN A 15 47.57 28.57 -25.48
CA ASN A 15 46.93 29.37 -24.43
C ASN A 15 45.39 29.41 -24.52
N ALA A 16 44.77 28.58 -25.37
CA ALA A 16 43.32 28.54 -25.51
C ALA A 16 42.64 28.17 -24.17
N SER A 17 41.54 28.85 -23.87
CA SER A 17 40.67 28.55 -22.73
C SER A 17 39.92 27.23 -22.91
N ASP A 18 39.45 26.64 -21.81
CA ASP A 18 38.71 25.36 -21.85
C ASP A 18 37.43 25.44 -22.71
N ASP A 19 36.79 26.62 -22.75
CA ASP A 19 35.64 26.88 -23.60
C ASP A 19 36.00 26.96 -25.09
N GLU A 20 37.17 27.51 -25.44
CA GLU A 20 37.68 27.53 -26.81
C GLU A 20 38.05 26.12 -27.29
N ILE A 21 38.66 25.30 -26.43
CA ILE A 21 38.97 23.89 -26.71
C ILE A 21 37.69 23.10 -26.97
N LYS A 22 36.67 23.25 -26.11
CA LYS A 22 35.35 22.62 -26.27
C LYS A 22 34.64 23.07 -27.55
N LYS A 23 34.69 24.35 -27.88
CA LYS A 23 34.04 24.91 -29.06
C LYS A 23 34.71 24.45 -30.36
N ALA A 24 36.05 24.41 -30.39
CA ALA A 24 36.83 23.90 -31.52
C ALA A 24 36.56 22.42 -31.76
N TYR A 25 36.55 21.61 -30.69
CA TYR A 25 36.20 20.19 -30.76
C TYR A 25 34.80 19.96 -31.31
N ARG A 26 33.77 20.63 -30.77
CA ARG A 26 32.38 20.48 -31.26
C ARG A 26 32.25 20.81 -32.74
N LYS A 27 32.93 21.87 -33.21
CA LYS A 27 32.91 22.28 -34.62
C LYS A 27 33.53 21.23 -35.54
N LEU A 28 34.70 20.70 -35.18
CA LEU A 28 35.42 19.69 -35.98
C LEU A 28 34.74 18.32 -35.88
N ALA A 29 34.25 17.93 -34.71
CA ALA A 29 33.50 16.70 -34.49
C ALA A 29 32.20 16.69 -35.29
N MET A 30 31.44 17.79 -35.35
CA MET A 30 30.25 17.89 -36.20
C MET A 30 30.58 17.86 -37.70
N LYS A 31 31.73 18.43 -38.11
CA LYS A 31 32.15 18.45 -39.51
C LYS A 31 32.58 17.07 -40.01
N HIS A 32 33.26 16.31 -39.16
CA HIS A 32 33.80 14.98 -39.50
C HIS A 32 32.96 13.83 -38.90
N HIS A 33 31.74 14.10 -38.41
CA HIS A 33 30.88 13.08 -37.82
C HIS A 33 30.54 11.97 -38.83
N PRO A 34 30.57 10.68 -38.43
CA PRO A 34 30.25 9.56 -39.31
C PRO A 34 28.88 9.69 -40.00
N ASP A 35 27.85 10.13 -39.26
CA ASP A 35 26.48 10.28 -39.81
C ASP A 35 26.35 11.35 -40.91
N ARG A 36 27.26 12.35 -40.94
CA ARG A 36 27.26 13.39 -42.00
C ARG A 36 28.22 13.07 -43.14
N ASN A 37 29.13 12.12 -42.94
CA ASN A 37 30.11 11.68 -43.94
C ASN A 37 30.16 10.15 -44.01
N PRO A 38 29.04 9.47 -44.35
CA PRO A 38 29.03 8.02 -44.46
C PRO A 38 30.06 7.54 -45.50
N ASP A 39 30.77 6.45 -45.17
CA ASP A 39 31.80 5.78 -45.98
C ASP A 39 33.07 6.59 -46.34
N ASN A 40 33.28 7.78 -45.75
CA ASN A 40 34.51 8.56 -45.94
C ASN A 40 35.58 8.24 -44.89
N LYS A 41 36.54 7.36 -45.25
CA LYS A 41 37.64 6.93 -44.37
C LYS A 41 38.54 8.08 -43.89
N ASP A 42 38.70 9.14 -44.68
CA ASP A 42 39.54 10.29 -44.29
C ASP A 42 38.84 11.13 -43.20
N SER A 43 37.51 11.30 -43.29
CA SER A 43 36.74 11.97 -42.24
C SER A 43 36.71 11.15 -40.94
N GLU A 44 36.65 9.83 -41.04
CA GLU A 44 36.73 8.94 -39.88
C GLU A 44 38.10 9.05 -39.18
N ALA A 45 39.20 9.10 -39.95
CA ALA A 45 40.54 9.30 -39.42
C ALA A 45 40.69 10.66 -38.73
N HIS A 46 40.19 11.74 -39.35
CA HIS A 46 40.20 13.07 -38.74
C HIS A 46 39.31 13.17 -37.50
N PHE A 47 38.16 12.50 -37.49
CA PHE A 47 37.30 12.46 -36.31
C PHE A 47 37.98 11.77 -35.12
N LYS A 48 38.70 10.68 -35.36
CA LYS A 48 39.52 10.00 -34.34
C LYS A 48 40.65 10.88 -33.82
N GLU A 49 41.36 11.55 -34.73
CA GLU A 49 42.46 12.48 -34.38
C GLU A 49 41.96 13.67 -33.53
N VAL A 50 40.84 14.28 -33.92
CA VAL A 50 40.19 15.39 -33.20
C VAL A 50 39.69 14.98 -31.82
N LYS A 51 39.17 13.74 -31.70
CA LYS A 51 38.75 13.19 -30.42
C LYS A 51 39.94 12.94 -29.48
N GLU A 52 41.02 12.35 -29.97
CA GLU A 52 42.26 12.14 -29.20
C GLU A 52 42.83 13.48 -28.69
N ALA A 53 42.87 14.50 -29.55
CA ALA A 53 43.33 15.83 -29.18
C ALA A 53 42.47 16.48 -28.09
N TYR A 54 41.14 16.38 -28.18
CA TYR A 54 40.24 16.92 -27.16
C TYR A 54 40.35 16.16 -25.82
N GLU A 55 40.46 14.83 -25.85
CA GLU A 55 40.64 14.03 -24.61
C GLU A 55 41.94 14.37 -23.87
N MET A 56 43.00 14.73 -24.59
CA MET A 56 44.26 15.14 -23.98
C MET A 56 44.23 16.59 -23.48
N LEU A 57 43.59 17.51 -24.21
CA LEU A 57 43.59 18.94 -23.90
C LEU A 57 42.45 19.39 -22.97
N SER A 58 41.38 18.61 -22.82
CA SER A 58 40.25 18.94 -21.94
C SER A 58 40.46 18.57 -20.47
N ASP A 59 41.45 17.72 -20.18
CA ASP A 59 41.84 17.35 -18.82
C ASP A 59 43.06 18.20 -18.39
N PRO A 60 42.95 19.02 -17.32
CA PRO A 60 44.03 19.89 -16.89
C PRO A 60 45.34 19.18 -16.57
N GLN A 61 45.29 17.95 -16.04
CA GLN A 61 46.49 17.18 -15.70
C GLN A 61 47.15 16.58 -16.93
N LYS A 62 46.37 16.05 -17.88
CA LYS A 62 46.90 15.53 -19.15
C LYS A 62 47.42 16.63 -20.05
N ARG A 63 46.74 17.78 -20.08
CA ARG A 63 47.19 18.97 -20.79
C ARG A 63 48.53 19.46 -20.23
N ALA A 64 48.66 19.55 -18.91
CA ALA A 64 49.93 19.92 -18.27
C ALA A 64 51.06 18.92 -18.59
N ALA A 65 50.79 17.61 -18.52
CA ALA A 65 51.77 16.58 -18.87
C ALA A 65 52.19 16.64 -20.35
N TYR A 66 51.23 16.85 -21.25
CA TYR A 66 51.49 17.05 -22.69
C TYR A 66 52.27 18.35 -22.96
N ASP A 67 51.94 19.42 -22.27
CA ASP A 67 52.59 20.72 -22.43
C ASP A 67 54.04 20.71 -21.95
N GLN A 68 54.36 19.87 -20.97
CA GLN A 68 55.67 19.73 -20.35
C GLN A 68 56.57 18.70 -21.05
N TYR A 69 56.01 17.59 -21.53
CA TYR A 69 56.78 16.44 -22.05
C TYR A 69 56.41 16.05 -23.49
N GLY A 70 55.53 16.81 -24.16
CA GLY A 70 55.04 16.51 -25.51
C GLY A 70 54.23 15.22 -25.56
N HIS A 71 54.12 14.60 -26.75
CA HIS A 71 53.40 13.32 -26.89
C HIS A 71 53.96 12.20 -26.00
N ALA A 72 55.23 12.29 -25.57
CA ALA A 72 55.85 11.31 -24.66
C ALA A 72 55.33 11.41 -23.21
N GLY A 73 54.81 12.57 -22.78
CA GLY A 73 54.23 12.75 -21.44
C GLY A 73 52.86 12.12 -21.24
N VAL A 74 52.20 11.78 -22.34
CA VAL A 74 50.84 11.22 -22.38
C VAL A 74 50.80 9.91 -23.18
N ASP A 75 51.97 9.36 -23.54
CA ASP A 75 52.09 8.06 -24.20
C ASP A 75 51.95 6.94 -23.16
N PRO A 76 50.91 6.08 -23.23
CA PRO A 76 50.69 5.02 -22.25
C PRO A 76 51.78 3.94 -22.21
N ASN A 77 52.73 3.95 -23.17
CA ASN A 77 53.73 2.89 -23.36
C ASN A 77 55.19 3.26 -23.00
N MET A 78 55.47 4.43 -22.42
CA MET A 78 56.83 4.84 -22.05
C MET A 78 56.86 5.40 -20.61
N GLY A 79 57.31 4.61 -19.63
CA GLY A 79 57.61 5.12 -18.29
C GLY A 79 57.79 4.06 -17.19
N GLY A 80 58.99 3.48 -17.09
CA GLY A 80 59.48 2.79 -15.90
C GLY A 80 60.70 3.53 -15.35
N GLY A 81 60.70 3.89 -14.06
CA GLY A 81 61.86 4.50 -13.39
C GLY A 81 61.52 5.57 -12.37
N GLN A 82 61.73 5.19 -11.10
CA GLN A 82 61.81 5.91 -9.83
C GLN A 82 61.94 7.45 -9.78
N GLN A 83 61.30 8.01 -8.73
CA GLN A 83 61.61 9.22 -7.95
C GLN A 83 60.83 10.53 -8.24
N GLY A 84 59.84 10.79 -7.37
CA GLY A 84 59.67 12.10 -6.72
C GLY A 84 58.64 13.07 -7.30
N PHE A 85 57.37 12.95 -6.88
CA PHE A 85 56.58 14.08 -6.36
C PHE A 85 55.28 13.55 -5.73
N GLY A 86 55.26 13.45 -4.41
CA GLY A 86 54.05 13.23 -3.62
C GLY A 86 53.45 14.58 -3.21
N GLY A 87 52.12 14.67 -3.15
CA GLY A 87 51.44 15.78 -2.48
C GLY A 87 50.09 16.22 -3.06
N PHE A 88 49.10 15.32 -3.16
CA PHE A 88 47.68 15.72 -3.12
C PHE A 88 46.74 14.56 -2.73
N ALA A 89 47.18 13.69 -1.82
CA ALA A 89 46.35 12.62 -1.24
C ALA A 89 46.36 12.59 0.30
N ASP A 90 46.98 13.59 0.95
CA ASP A 90 47.12 13.65 2.42
C ASP A 90 46.21 14.71 3.09
N ALA A 91 45.09 15.07 2.46
CA ALA A 91 44.06 15.92 3.09
C ALA A 91 42.65 15.27 3.09
N PHE A 92 42.52 14.05 2.59
CA PHE A 92 41.28 13.26 2.64
C PHE A 92 41.47 11.87 3.29
N GLY A 93 42.63 11.62 3.92
CA GLY A 93 42.96 10.38 4.62
C GLY A 93 42.82 10.41 6.16
N ASP A 94 42.88 11.59 6.78
CA ASP A 94 43.08 11.72 8.24
C ASP A 94 41.79 11.84 9.08
N ILE A 95 40.63 11.51 8.53
CA ILE A 95 39.38 11.33 9.31
C ILE A 95 38.91 9.85 9.32
N PHE A 96 39.61 8.96 8.61
CA PHE A 96 39.42 7.51 8.71
C PHE A 96 40.61 6.78 9.37
N GLY A 97 41.46 7.52 10.08
CA GLY A 97 42.68 7.02 10.73
C GLY A 97 42.53 6.53 12.18
N ASP A 98 41.50 6.93 12.92
CA ASP A 98 41.43 6.70 14.38
C ASP A 98 40.61 5.47 14.84
N ILE A 99 40.14 4.62 13.92
CA ILE A 99 39.46 3.35 14.27
C ILE A 99 40.23 2.10 13.83
N PHE A 100 41.29 2.23 13.03
CA PHE A 100 42.13 1.09 12.61
C PHE A 100 43.60 1.26 13.02
N GLY A 101 43.81 1.81 14.21
CA GLY A 101 45.11 1.85 14.86
C GLY A 101 45.50 0.49 15.47
N GLY A 102 46.71 0.03 15.13
CA GLY A 102 47.57 -0.70 16.07
C GLY A 102 48.12 -2.04 15.60
N GLY A 103 49.36 -2.06 15.11
CA GLY A 103 50.12 -3.32 15.03
C GLY A 103 51.27 -3.36 14.03
N GLN A 104 52.35 -2.65 14.35
CA GLN A 104 53.64 -2.63 13.65
C GLN A 104 54.28 -4.05 13.58
N GLY A 105 54.67 -4.51 12.38
CA GLY A 105 55.43 -5.76 12.21
C GLY A 105 55.92 -6.01 10.78
N ARG A 106 57.24 -6.12 10.61
CA ARG A 106 58.00 -6.23 9.35
C ARG A 106 57.75 -7.54 8.57
N GLY A 107 57.69 -7.41 7.23
CA GLY A 107 58.38 -8.30 6.28
C GLY A 107 57.65 -9.53 5.73
N GLN A 108 57.83 -9.74 4.40
CA GLN A 108 57.87 -11.02 3.66
C GLN A 108 56.62 -11.43 2.84
N ALA A 109 56.90 -11.58 1.52
CA ALA A 109 56.33 -12.50 0.52
C ALA A 109 54.80 -12.58 0.31
N GLY A 110 54.41 -12.70 -0.97
CA GLY A 110 53.04 -12.92 -1.40
C GLY A 110 52.37 -14.09 -0.66
N GLY A 111 51.36 -13.77 0.14
CA GLY A 111 50.47 -14.70 0.80
C GLY A 111 49.01 -14.39 0.45
N SER A 112 48.26 -15.44 0.15
CA SER A 112 46.81 -15.39 -0.08
C SER A 112 46.11 -14.67 1.09
N ARG A 113 45.30 -13.64 0.81
CA ARG A 113 44.58 -12.89 1.86
C ARG A 113 43.65 -13.83 2.64
N VAL A 114 43.83 -13.88 3.95
CA VAL A 114 43.02 -14.65 4.89
C VAL A 114 41.69 -13.93 5.13
N TYR A 115 40.54 -14.59 4.88
CA TYR A 115 39.21 -14.00 5.10
C TYR A 115 38.43 -14.80 6.14
N ARG A 116 37.80 -14.10 7.10
CA ARG A 116 36.85 -14.71 8.05
C ARG A 116 35.64 -15.26 7.29
N GLY A 117 35.11 -16.40 7.74
CA GLY A 117 33.91 -16.98 7.14
C GLY A 117 32.63 -16.19 7.47
N ALA A 118 31.59 -16.36 6.67
CA ALA A 118 30.32 -15.65 6.83
C ALA A 118 29.53 -16.14 8.07
N ASP A 119 28.74 -15.24 8.66
CA ASP A 119 27.86 -15.56 9.78
C ASP A 119 26.59 -16.30 9.28
N LEU A 120 26.15 -17.32 10.02
CA LEU A 120 24.93 -18.09 9.75
C LEU A 120 23.76 -17.59 10.62
N ARG A 121 22.53 -17.75 10.12
CA ARG A 121 21.30 -17.44 10.87
C ARG A 121 20.39 -18.67 10.92
N TYR A 122 19.81 -18.95 12.09
CA TYR A 122 18.88 -20.05 12.30
C TYR A 122 17.66 -19.56 13.10
N GLY A 123 16.46 -19.63 12.51
CA GLY A 123 15.22 -19.31 13.19
C GLY A 123 14.74 -20.49 14.04
N MET A 124 14.45 -20.24 15.32
CA MET A 124 13.96 -21.26 16.25
C MET A 124 12.68 -20.79 16.93
N GLU A 125 11.64 -21.62 16.88
CA GLU A 125 10.38 -21.34 17.57
C GLU A 125 10.35 -21.94 18.99
N ILE A 126 9.86 -21.17 19.96
CA ILE A 126 9.62 -21.61 21.35
C ILE A 126 8.22 -21.21 21.83
N SER A 127 7.69 -21.88 22.84
CA SER A 127 6.46 -21.45 23.50
C SER A 127 6.70 -20.29 24.48
N LEU A 128 5.63 -19.59 24.87
CA LEU A 128 5.69 -18.51 25.84
C LEU A 128 6.23 -18.98 27.21
N GLU A 129 5.88 -20.19 27.63
CA GLU A 129 6.37 -20.80 28.88
C GLU A 129 7.85 -21.14 28.81
N GLN A 130 8.33 -21.62 27.65
CA GLN A 130 9.74 -21.87 27.39
C GLN A 130 10.53 -20.54 27.41
N ALA A 131 9.97 -19.48 26.82
CA ALA A 131 10.57 -18.14 26.89
C ALA A 131 10.62 -17.62 28.33
N ALA A 132 9.58 -17.86 29.14
CA ALA A 132 9.51 -17.40 30.52
C ALA A 132 10.45 -18.16 31.48
N ARG A 133 10.64 -19.47 31.29
CA ARG A 133 11.45 -20.33 32.19
C ARG A 133 12.88 -20.56 31.71
N GLY A 134 13.19 -20.20 30.47
CA GLY A 134 14.41 -20.61 29.79
C GLY A 134 14.26 -22.01 29.23
N TYR A 135 15.00 -22.30 28.15
CA TYR A 135 14.87 -23.56 27.42
C TYR A 135 16.22 -24.00 26.86
N GLU A 136 16.63 -25.23 27.17
CA GLU A 136 17.82 -25.86 26.60
C GLU A 136 17.38 -26.86 25.53
N THR A 137 17.95 -26.74 24.32
CA THR A 137 17.64 -27.67 23.22
C THR A 137 18.84 -27.88 22.31
N GLN A 138 18.69 -28.80 21.34
CA GLN A 138 19.68 -29.06 20.31
C GLN A 138 19.15 -28.72 18.92
N ILE A 139 19.88 -27.90 18.18
CA ILE A 139 19.55 -27.56 16.78
C ILE A 139 20.51 -28.28 15.83
N ARG A 140 20.03 -28.67 14.66
CA ARG A 140 20.85 -29.25 13.59
C ARG A 140 21.09 -28.21 12.51
N VAL A 141 22.33 -27.77 12.37
CA VAL A 141 22.71 -26.75 11.39
C VAL A 141 23.59 -27.38 10.30
N PRO A 142 23.25 -27.20 9.02
CA PRO A 142 24.14 -27.59 7.92
C PRO A 142 25.36 -26.67 7.93
N SER A 143 26.54 -27.23 8.16
CA SER A 143 27.81 -26.50 8.19
C SER A 143 28.76 -27.05 7.11
N TRP A 144 29.63 -26.19 6.61
CA TRP A 144 30.72 -26.60 5.72
C TRP A 144 31.95 -26.92 6.55
N GLU A 145 32.44 -28.15 6.47
CA GLU A 145 33.73 -28.53 7.05
C GLU A 145 34.80 -28.62 5.96
N SER A 146 36.04 -28.31 6.31
CA SER A 146 37.19 -28.60 5.45
C SER A 146 37.20 -30.08 5.11
N CYS A 147 37.32 -30.39 3.81
CA CYS A 147 37.30 -31.78 3.35
C CYS A 147 38.49 -32.54 3.94
N THR A 148 38.23 -33.53 4.79
CA THR A 148 39.28 -34.31 5.48
C THR A 148 40.19 -35.06 4.52
N THR A 149 39.68 -35.48 3.36
CA THR A 149 40.47 -36.21 2.34
C THR A 149 41.54 -35.34 1.65
N CYS A 150 41.32 -34.03 1.52
CA CYS A 150 42.26 -33.13 0.84
C CYS A 150 42.76 -31.99 1.73
N SER A 151 42.35 -31.97 3.01
CA SER A 151 42.65 -30.92 3.99
C SER A 151 42.43 -29.49 3.46
N GLY A 152 41.36 -29.28 2.71
CA GLY A 152 41.02 -27.96 2.13
C GLY A 152 41.68 -27.63 0.78
N SER A 153 42.61 -28.46 0.28
CA SER A 153 43.34 -28.18 -0.97
C SER A 153 42.52 -28.39 -2.25
N GLY A 154 41.41 -29.13 -2.17
CA GLY A 154 40.57 -29.50 -3.31
C GLY A 154 41.18 -30.54 -4.26
N ALA A 155 42.46 -30.91 -4.08
CA ALA A 155 43.17 -31.87 -4.92
C ALA A 155 43.04 -33.32 -4.42
N ALA A 156 43.14 -34.30 -5.32
CA ALA A 156 43.17 -35.71 -4.97
C ALA A 156 44.37 -36.07 -4.07
N ALA A 157 44.23 -37.10 -3.24
CA ALA A 157 45.27 -37.51 -2.28
C ALA A 157 46.61 -37.79 -2.99
N GLY A 158 47.69 -37.16 -2.50
CA GLY A 158 49.03 -37.26 -3.10
C GLY A 158 49.32 -36.27 -4.25
N THR A 159 48.32 -35.51 -4.69
CA THR A 159 48.48 -34.46 -5.73
C THR A 159 48.40 -33.06 -5.11
N LYS A 160 49.07 -32.08 -5.73
CA LYS A 160 49.07 -30.68 -5.28
C LYS A 160 48.42 -29.80 -6.35
N PRO A 161 47.72 -28.71 -5.95
CA PRO A 161 47.31 -27.68 -6.90
C PRO A 161 48.52 -27.21 -7.71
N GLN A 162 48.41 -27.26 -9.03
CA GLN A 162 49.48 -26.84 -9.93
C GLN A 162 49.29 -25.38 -10.32
N THR A 163 50.38 -24.68 -10.60
CA THR A 163 50.33 -23.33 -11.16
C THR A 163 49.52 -23.37 -12.45
N CYS A 164 48.49 -22.51 -12.57
CA CYS A 164 47.64 -22.53 -13.74
C CYS A 164 48.48 -22.24 -15.01
N PRO A 165 48.55 -23.15 -15.98
CA PRO A 165 49.39 -22.95 -17.17
C PRO A 165 48.85 -21.85 -18.10
N GLY A 166 47.58 -21.45 -17.93
CA GLY A 166 46.95 -20.41 -18.75
C GLY A 166 47.30 -18.98 -18.33
N CYS A 167 47.62 -18.75 -17.06
CA CYS A 167 48.02 -17.44 -16.54
C CYS A 167 49.37 -17.47 -15.81
N SER A 168 50.07 -18.60 -15.83
CA SER A 168 51.34 -18.82 -15.11
C SER A 168 51.30 -18.34 -13.65
N GLY A 169 50.20 -18.59 -12.94
CA GLY A 169 50.07 -18.23 -11.51
C GLY A 169 49.41 -16.88 -11.22
N THR A 170 49.22 -16.00 -12.21
CA THR A 170 48.73 -14.63 -11.97
C THR A 170 47.20 -14.50 -11.76
N GLY A 171 46.42 -15.54 -12.03
CA GLY A 171 44.96 -15.55 -11.84
C GLY A 171 44.16 -14.75 -12.86
N ALA A 172 44.80 -13.88 -13.65
CA ALA A 172 44.18 -13.10 -14.70
C ALA A 172 44.88 -13.32 -16.04
N VAL A 173 44.14 -13.20 -17.14
CA VAL A 173 44.71 -13.19 -18.50
C VAL A 173 44.37 -11.85 -19.15
N ARG A 174 45.35 -11.30 -19.86
CA ARG A 174 45.20 -10.05 -20.59
C ARG A 174 44.81 -10.42 -22.01
N MET A 175 43.54 -10.22 -22.38
CA MET A 175 43.12 -10.38 -23.77
C MET A 175 43.26 -9.02 -24.47
N SER A 176 44.03 -9.01 -25.55
CA SER A 176 44.19 -7.87 -26.44
C SER A 176 43.54 -8.19 -27.78
N GLN A 177 42.39 -7.55 -28.07
CA GLN A 177 41.95 -7.35 -29.44
C GLN A 177 42.14 -5.87 -29.76
N GLY A 178 43.11 -5.57 -30.63
CA GLY A 178 43.46 -4.20 -30.96
C GLY A 178 44.04 -3.40 -29.78
N PHE A 179 43.70 -2.11 -29.72
CA PHE A 179 44.31 -1.11 -28.84
C PHE A 179 43.72 -1.01 -27.42
N PHE A 180 42.76 -1.88 -27.07
CA PHE A 180 42.25 -2.02 -25.70
C PHE A 180 42.71 -3.36 -25.09
N SER A 181 43.30 -3.31 -23.89
CA SER A 181 43.62 -4.51 -23.10
C SER A 181 42.68 -4.59 -21.91
N VAL A 182 41.83 -5.60 -21.87
CA VAL A 182 40.97 -5.86 -20.71
C VAL A 182 41.59 -7.02 -19.93
N GLN A 183 41.86 -6.79 -18.64
CA GLN A 183 42.30 -7.83 -17.73
C GLN A 183 41.06 -8.57 -17.23
N GLN A 184 40.90 -9.82 -17.64
CA GLN A 184 39.82 -10.69 -17.21
C GLN A 184 40.38 -11.79 -16.31
N ALA A 185 39.57 -12.28 -15.37
CA ALA A 185 39.92 -13.48 -14.61
C ALA A 185 40.24 -14.63 -15.58
N CYS A 186 41.35 -15.35 -15.33
CA CYS A 186 41.81 -16.41 -16.21
C CYS A 186 40.69 -17.46 -16.38
N PRO A 187 40.23 -17.78 -17.61
CA PRO A 187 39.12 -18.69 -17.82
C PRO A 187 39.43 -20.13 -17.37
N LYS A 188 40.71 -20.47 -17.14
CA LYS A 188 41.16 -21.79 -16.71
C LYS A 188 41.23 -21.97 -15.18
N CYS A 189 41.43 -20.89 -14.43
CA CYS A 189 41.48 -20.95 -12.95
C CYS A 189 40.50 -19.99 -12.26
N HIS A 190 39.68 -19.27 -13.02
CA HIS A 190 38.66 -18.34 -12.55
C HIS A 190 39.17 -17.31 -11.51
N GLY A 191 40.40 -16.83 -11.66
CA GLY A 191 40.98 -15.84 -10.72
C GLY A 191 41.93 -16.43 -9.69
N SER A 192 41.98 -17.74 -9.48
CA SER A 192 42.72 -18.34 -8.34
C SER A 192 44.23 -18.51 -8.56
N GLY A 193 44.73 -18.33 -9.80
CA GLY A 193 46.14 -18.54 -10.16
C GLY A 193 46.62 -20.00 -10.14
N SER A 194 45.85 -20.91 -9.56
CA SER A 194 46.17 -22.33 -9.44
C SER A 194 45.05 -23.19 -10.04
N TYR A 195 45.40 -24.32 -10.63
CA TYR A 195 44.45 -25.24 -11.26
C TYR A 195 44.63 -26.64 -10.67
N ILE A 196 43.51 -27.30 -10.36
CA ILE A 196 43.49 -28.63 -9.79
C ILE A 196 43.30 -29.62 -10.94
N ALA A 197 44.38 -30.27 -11.36
CA ALA A 197 44.35 -31.24 -12.45
C ALA A 197 43.56 -32.51 -12.11
N GLN A 198 43.57 -32.92 -10.84
CA GLN A 198 42.84 -34.07 -10.33
C GLN A 198 42.01 -33.64 -9.11
N PRO A 199 40.71 -33.34 -9.29
CA PRO A 199 39.86 -32.91 -8.20
C PRO A 199 39.68 -34.03 -7.17
N CYS A 200 39.61 -33.66 -5.89
CA CYS A 200 39.36 -34.60 -4.81
C CYS A 200 38.02 -35.32 -5.00
N ASN A 201 38.00 -36.65 -4.90
CA ASN A 201 36.79 -37.44 -5.09
C ASN A 201 35.70 -37.19 -4.03
N THR A 202 36.07 -36.69 -2.85
CA THR A 202 35.14 -36.46 -1.72
C THR A 202 34.46 -35.08 -1.79
N CYS A 203 35.15 -34.05 -2.26
CA CYS A 203 34.61 -32.68 -2.36
C CYS A 203 34.52 -32.14 -3.79
N HIS A 204 34.85 -32.96 -4.78
CA HIS A 204 34.85 -32.65 -6.22
C HIS A 204 35.59 -31.35 -6.57
N GLY A 205 36.69 -31.05 -5.89
CA GLY A 205 37.49 -29.83 -6.12
C GLY A 205 37.10 -28.63 -5.26
N ALA A 206 36.03 -28.70 -4.47
CA ALA A 206 35.54 -27.57 -3.67
C ALA A 206 36.35 -27.31 -2.38
N GLY A 207 37.17 -28.26 -1.93
CA GLY A 207 37.96 -28.16 -0.69
C GLY A 207 37.15 -28.28 0.61
N LYS A 208 35.81 -28.27 0.54
CA LYS A 208 34.88 -28.34 1.68
C LYS A 208 33.74 -29.33 1.42
N VAL A 209 33.18 -29.90 2.49
CA VAL A 209 32.04 -30.85 2.45
C VAL A 209 30.94 -30.37 3.39
N LYS A 210 29.67 -30.54 2.99
CA LYS A 210 28.52 -30.23 3.87
C LYS A 210 28.33 -31.35 4.89
N LYS A 211 28.24 -31.01 6.17
CA LYS A 211 27.81 -31.91 7.24
C LYS A 211 26.83 -31.22 8.18
N ASN A 212 25.88 -31.97 8.70
CA ASN A 212 24.95 -31.48 9.73
C ASN A 212 25.62 -31.60 11.09
N LYS A 213 25.80 -30.46 11.77
CA LYS A 213 26.33 -30.40 13.13
C LYS A 213 25.18 -30.15 14.09
N THR A 214 25.09 -30.96 15.15
CA THR A 214 24.13 -30.73 16.24
C THR A 214 24.77 -29.81 17.27
N LEU A 215 24.13 -28.67 17.55
CA LEU A 215 24.61 -27.65 18.49
C LEU A 215 23.61 -27.50 19.63
N ALA A 216 24.09 -27.54 20.87
CA ALA A 216 23.28 -27.19 22.03
C ALA A 216 23.11 -25.66 22.09
N VAL A 217 21.86 -25.21 22.28
CA VAL A 217 21.50 -23.79 22.40
C VAL A 217 20.79 -23.61 23.73
N ASN A 218 21.34 -22.72 24.54
CA ASN A 218 20.79 -22.34 25.84
C ASN A 218 20.05 -21.01 25.71
N ILE A 219 18.72 -21.05 25.82
CA ILE A 219 17.84 -19.89 25.72
C ILE A 219 17.61 -19.35 27.13
N PRO A 220 18.03 -18.10 27.43
CA PRO A 220 17.85 -17.51 28.74
C PRO A 220 16.36 -17.26 29.04
N ALA A 221 16.00 -17.41 30.32
CA ALA A 221 14.67 -17.04 30.79
C ALA A 221 14.40 -15.55 30.56
N GLY A 222 13.18 -15.23 30.13
CA GLY A 222 12.75 -13.86 29.83
C GLY A 222 13.08 -13.37 28.42
N ILE A 223 13.57 -14.23 27.52
CA ILE A 223 13.93 -13.82 26.16
C ILE A 223 12.72 -13.25 25.40
N ASN A 224 12.92 -12.16 24.66
CA ASN A 224 11.88 -11.54 23.83
C ASN A 224 11.87 -12.14 22.42
N ASP A 225 10.72 -11.99 21.75
CA ASP A 225 10.59 -12.32 20.33
C ASP A 225 11.59 -11.51 19.49
N GLY A 226 12.22 -12.16 18.50
CA GLY A 226 13.23 -11.57 17.63
C GLY A 226 14.63 -11.39 18.25
N MET A 227 14.84 -11.77 19.53
CA MET A 227 16.18 -11.73 20.13
C MET A 227 17.10 -12.80 19.54
N ARG A 228 18.39 -12.45 19.37
CA ARG A 228 19.41 -13.30 18.75
C ARG A 228 20.42 -13.80 19.77
N ILE A 229 20.61 -15.12 19.82
CA ILE A 229 21.63 -15.78 20.62
C ILE A 229 22.83 -16.08 19.71
N ARG A 230 24.00 -15.56 20.07
CA ARG A 230 25.24 -15.77 19.32
C ARG A 230 25.95 -17.04 19.80
N SER A 231 26.25 -17.94 18.86
CA SER A 231 27.11 -19.11 19.05
C SER A 231 28.41 -18.90 18.25
N SER A 232 29.47 -18.52 18.96
CA SER A 232 30.74 -18.10 18.35
C SER A 232 31.44 -19.24 17.61
N GLY A 233 31.96 -18.97 16.42
CA GLY A 233 32.75 -19.90 15.63
C GLY A 233 31.98 -21.07 14.98
N ASN A 234 30.64 -21.03 15.01
CA ASN A 234 29.76 -22.03 14.38
C ASN A 234 29.12 -21.55 13.06
N GLY A 235 29.61 -20.45 12.48
CA GLY A 235 29.27 -19.96 11.14
C GLY A 235 30.06 -20.67 10.03
N GLU A 236 30.15 -20.05 8.85
CA GLU A 236 30.90 -20.64 7.73
C GLU A 236 32.42 -20.65 8.00
N PRO A 237 33.18 -21.63 7.46
CA PRO A 237 34.64 -21.63 7.58
C PRO A 237 35.27 -20.48 6.79
N GLY A 238 36.33 -19.88 7.33
CA GLY A 238 37.08 -18.82 6.64
C GLY A 238 37.92 -19.31 5.46
N LEU A 239 38.22 -18.40 4.53
CA LEU A 239 39.06 -18.67 3.36
C LEU A 239 40.54 -18.47 3.70
N ASN A 240 41.41 -19.29 3.09
CA ASN A 240 42.86 -19.22 3.24
C ASN A 240 43.37 -19.32 4.70
N GLY A 241 42.66 -20.06 5.56
CA GLY A 241 43.02 -20.25 6.97
C GLY A 241 42.38 -19.24 7.94
N GLY A 242 41.35 -18.50 7.50
CA GLY A 242 40.65 -17.53 8.35
C GLY A 242 39.73 -18.18 9.38
N PRO A 243 39.45 -17.51 10.50
CA PRO A 243 38.54 -18.04 11.51
C PRO A 243 37.11 -18.20 10.95
N PRO A 244 36.33 -19.17 11.44
CA PRO A 244 34.93 -19.30 11.05
C PRO A 244 34.09 -18.09 11.48
N GLY A 245 32.98 -17.86 10.79
CA GLY A 245 31.93 -16.93 11.20
C GLY A 245 31.19 -17.43 12.46
N ASP A 246 30.17 -16.69 12.90
CA ASP A 246 29.32 -17.07 14.03
C ASP A 246 27.93 -17.53 13.57
N LEU A 247 27.25 -18.29 14.42
CA LEU A 247 25.85 -18.64 14.22
C LEU A 247 24.97 -17.78 15.12
N TYR A 248 24.00 -17.08 14.53
CA TYR A 248 22.96 -16.35 15.25
C TYR A 248 21.66 -17.16 15.24
N VAL A 249 21.20 -17.57 16.41
CA VAL A 249 19.91 -18.22 16.60
C VAL A 249 18.88 -17.15 16.94
N GLU A 250 17.96 -16.88 16.03
CA GLU A 250 16.88 -15.90 16.21
C GLU A 250 15.66 -16.62 16.77
N ILE A 251 15.16 -16.13 17.91
CA ILE A 251 14.07 -16.77 18.65
C ILE A 251 12.73 -16.18 18.22
N HIS A 252 11.78 -17.05 17.89
CA HIS A 252 10.40 -16.70 17.63
C HIS A 252 9.49 -17.33 18.69
N ILE A 253 8.67 -16.54 19.37
CA ILE A 253 7.72 -17.01 20.38
C ILE A 253 6.40 -17.30 19.69
N LYS A 254 5.89 -18.53 19.86
CA LYS A 254 4.60 -18.93 19.31
C LYS A 254 3.46 -18.11 19.92
N PRO A 255 2.45 -17.72 19.13
CA PRO A 255 1.22 -17.14 19.67
C PRO A 255 0.61 -18.04 20.75
N HIS A 256 0.20 -17.47 21.88
CA HIS A 256 -0.36 -18.20 23.00
C HIS A 256 -1.89 -18.01 23.06
N SER A 257 -2.64 -19.05 23.42
CA SER A 257 -4.11 -19.05 23.35
C SER A 257 -4.80 -18.19 24.41
N VAL A 258 -4.08 -17.84 25.49
CA VAL A 258 -4.62 -17.10 26.65
C VAL A 258 -3.90 -15.78 26.90
N PHE A 259 -2.64 -15.67 26.47
CA PHE A 259 -1.77 -14.58 26.86
C PHE A 259 -1.20 -13.91 25.62
N GLU A 260 -1.26 -12.59 25.61
CA GLU A 260 -0.51 -11.75 24.70
C GLU A 260 0.61 -11.11 25.50
N ARG A 261 1.85 -11.15 24.99
CA ARG A 261 3.02 -10.62 25.69
C ARG A 261 3.35 -9.23 25.13
N ASP A 262 3.41 -8.24 26.02
CA ASP A 262 3.91 -6.90 25.72
C ASP A 262 5.14 -6.62 26.61
N GLY A 263 6.33 -6.74 26.03
CA GLY A 263 7.58 -6.62 26.79
C GLY A 263 7.70 -7.64 27.93
N ASP A 264 7.72 -7.15 29.17
CA ASP A 264 7.71 -7.97 30.39
C ASP A 264 6.29 -8.22 30.93
N ASP A 265 5.30 -7.50 30.42
CA ASP A 265 3.90 -7.60 30.83
C ASP A 265 3.13 -8.62 29.99
N LEU A 266 2.05 -9.15 30.56
CA LEU A 266 1.14 -10.09 29.92
C LEU A 266 -0.26 -9.51 29.90
N HIS A 267 -1.01 -9.79 28.84
CA HIS A 267 -2.41 -9.45 28.70
C HIS A 267 -3.23 -10.72 28.51
N CYS A 268 -4.35 -10.86 29.21
CA CYS A 268 -5.31 -11.94 28.95
C CYS A 268 -6.73 -11.41 28.92
N GLN A 269 -7.58 -12.04 28.10
CA GLN A 269 -9.00 -11.77 28.09
C GLN A 269 -9.72 -12.74 29.03
N MET A 270 -10.54 -12.20 29.92
CA MET A 270 -11.29 -12.99 30.91
C MET A 270 -12.80 -12.77 30.73
N PRO A 271 -13.53 -13.77 30.19
CA PRO A 271 -14.97 -13.71 30.15
C PRO A 271 -15.53 -13.87 31.57
N ILE A 272 -16.41 -12.95 32.00
CA ILE A 272 -17.15 -13.06 33.26
C ILE A 272 -18.66 -12.98 33.00
N PRO A 273 -19.49 -13.70 33.76
CA PRO A 273 -20.94 -13.60 33.62
C PRO A 273 -21.44 -12.18 33.91
N PHE A 274 -22.50 -11.76 33.21
CA PHE A 274 -23.23 -10.51 33.49
C PHE A 274 -23.53 -10.31 34.98
N THR A 275 -23.93 -11.37 35.69
CA THR A 275 -24.23 -11.30 37.13
C THR A 275 -23.00 -10.95 37.96
N THR A 276 -21.83 -11.48 37.63
CA THR A 276 -20.57 -11.19 38.33
C THR A 276 -20.07 -9.79 38.02
N ALA A 277 -20.24 -9.31 36.78
CA ALA A 277 -19.94 -7.93 36.41
C ALA A 277 -20.84 -6.94 37.15
N ALA A 278 -22.14 -7.26 37.27
CA ALA A 278 -23.14 -6.42 37.90
C ALA A 278 -23.02 -6.41 39.43
N LEU A 279 -22.86 -7.57 40.08
CA LEU A 279 -22.89 -7.73 41.54
C LEU A 279 -21.50 -7.80 42.19
N GLY A 280 -20.44 -7.87 41.38
CA GLY A 280 -19.10 -8.21 41.85
C GLY A 280 -18.96 -9.70 42.21
N GLY A 281 -17.73 -10.14 42.44
CA GLY A 281 -17.44 -11.52 42.83
C GLY A 281 -16.00 -11.94 42.55
N ASP A 282 -15.60 -13.10 43.08
CA ASP A 282 -14.27 -13.65 42.88
C ASP A 282 -14.20 -14.49 41.60
N ILE A 283 -13.16 -14.26 40.79
CA ILE A 283 -12.87 -15.02 39.57
C ILE A 283 -11.45 -15.59 39.60
N GLU A 284 -11.25 -16.74 38.95
CA GLU A 284 -9.95 -17.37 38.82
C GLU A 284 -9.26 -16.93 37.53
N VAL A 285 -8.16 -16.18 37.65
CA VAL A 285 -7.39 -15.66 36.51
C VAL A 285 -6.20 -16.59 36.22
N PRO A 286 -6.01 -17.06 34.97
CA PRO A 286 -4.84 -17.85 34.59
C PRO A 286 -3.57 -16.98 34.65
N THR A 287 -2.47 -17.57 35.09
CA THR A 287 -1.12 -16.98 35.11
C THR A 287 -0.12 -17.98 34.53
N LEU A 288 1.09 -17.55 34.15
CA LEU A 288 2.14 -18.48 33.67
C LEU A 288 2.60 -19.54 34.69
N HIS A 289 2.23 -19.36 35.97
CA HIS A 289 2.60 -20.24 37.08
C HIS A 289 1.41 -20.98 37.71
N GLY A 290 0.22 -20.91 37.12
CA GLY A 290 -0.99 -21.52 37.67
C GLY A 290 -2.19 -20.58 37.56
N ARG A 291 -2.97 -20.42 38.64
CA ARG A 291 -4.14 -19.52 38.68
C ARG A 291 -4.04 -18.59 39.89
N ALA A 292 -4.62 -17.39 39.76
CA ALA A 292 -4.69 -16.38 40.81
C ALA A 292 -6.15 -15.99 41.03
N ASN A 293 -6.58 -15.93 42.28
CA ASN A 293 -7.93 -15.45 42.60
C ASN A 293 -7.96 -13.92 42.54
N PHE A 294 -8.94 -13.35 41.87
CA PHE A 294 -9.10 -11.91 41.68
C PHE A 294 -10.54 -11.48 41.99
N ASN A 295 -10.70 -10.45 42.83
CA ASN A 295 -12.00 -9.91 43.17
C ASN A 295 -12.43 -8.84 42.16
N VAL A 296 -13.52 -9.09 41.44
CA VAL A 296 -14.14 -8.15 40.52
C VAL A 296 -15.06 -7.21 41.29
N PRO A 297 -14.84 -5.88 41.24
CA PRO A 297 -15.74 -4.91 41.87
C PRO A 297 -17.13 -4.91 41.22
N GLU A 298 -18.15 -4.56 42.02
CA GLU A 298 -19.52 -4.32 41.55
C GLU A 298 -19.55 -3.22 40.46
N GLY A 299 -20.44 -3.37 39.48
CA GLY A 299 -20.58 -2.40 38.38
C GLY A 299 -19.40 -2.36 37.41
N THR A 300 -18.66 -3.46 37.28
CA THR A 300 -17.53 -3.56 36.34
C THR A 300 -18.03 -3.50 34.89
N GLN A 301 -17.54 -2.52 34.15
CA GLN A 301 -17.91 -2.28 32.76
C GLN A 301 -17.17 -3.24 31.81
N PRO A 302 -17.77 -3.63 30.66
CA PRO A 302 -17.07 -4.37 29.62
C PRO A 302 -15.81 -3.65 29.14
N GLY A 303 -14.74 -4.40 28.89
CA GLY A 303 -13.45 -3.87 28.44
C GLY A 303 -12.58 -3.26 29.55
N LYS A 304 -13.05 -3.20 30.80
CA LYS A 304 -12.25 -2.70 31.91
C LYS A 304 -11.04 -3.60 32.17
N THR A 305 -9.85 -3.01 32.28
CA THR A 305 -8.60 -3.72 32.53
C THR A 305 -8.21 -3.68 34.01
N PHE A 306 -7.87 -4.84 34.57
CA PHE A 306 -7.34 -4.95 35.93
C PHE A 306 -5.88 -5.40 35.91
N ARG A 307 -5.04 -4.79 36.76
CA ARG A 307 -3.60 -5.06 36.82
C ARG A 307 -3.26 -5.94 38.02
N LEU A 308 -2.76 -7.15 37.77
CA LEU A 308 -2.18 -8.04 38.77
C LEU A 308 -0.65 -7.86 38.79
N ARG A 309 -0.15 -7.29 39.88
CA ARG A 309 1.28 -6.95 40.00
C ARG A 309 2.18 -8.18 40.09
N SER A 310 3.32 -8.15 39.41
CA SER A 310 4.39 -9.16 39.40
C SER A 310 3.92 -10.55 38.93
N LYS A 311 2.96 -10.59 38.01
CA LYS A 311 2.41 -11.81 37.39
C LYS A 311 2.71 -11.94 35.89
N GLY A 312 3.50 -11.03 35.33
CA GLY A 312 4.07 -11.09 33.99
C GLY A 312 5.39 -11.89 33.92
N ILE A 313 6.20 -11.63 32.89
CA ILE A 313 7.49 -12.28 32.67
C ILE A 313 8.61 -11.45 33.28
N LYS A 314 9.63 -12.11 33.83
CA LYS A 314 10.87 -11.47 34.23
C LYS A 314 11.81 -11.41 33.02
N GLY A 315 12.08 -10.22 32.49
CA GLY A 315 12.96 -10.04 31.34
C GLY A 315 14.42 -10.45 31.60
N VAL A 316 15.16 -10.80 30.54
CA VAL A 316 16.56 -11.30 30.62
C VAL A 316 17.50 -10.35 31.39
N ARG A 317 17.26 -9.04 31.30
CA ARG A 317 18.06 -7.99 31.94
C ARG A 317 17.34 -7.30 33.11
N SER A 318 16.10 -7.69 33.39
CA SER A 318 15.27 -7.08 34.42
C SER A 318 15.35 -7.89 35.72
N ASN A 319 15.47 -7.18 36.84
CA ASN A 319 15.39 -7.81 38.16
C ASN A 319 13.95 -7.93 38.68
N VAL A 320 12.99 -7.32 38.00
CA VAL A 320 11.57 -7.27 38.41
C VAL A 320 10.73 -8.01 37.35
N ALA A 321 9.76 -8.80 37.80
CA ALA A 321 8.78 -9.40 36.89
C ALA A 321 7.74 -8.35 36.49
N GLY A 322 7.34 -8.34 35.21
CA GLY A 322 6.23 -7.52 34.76
C GLY A 322 4.89 -7.92 35.38
N ASP A 323 3.82 -7.31 34.91
CA ASP A 323 2.47 -7.44 35.43
C ASP A 323 1.55 -8.21 34.47
N LEU A 324 0.43 -8.72 34.99
CA LEU A 324 -0.63 -9.32 34.19
C LEU A 324 -1.83 -8.38 34.15
N TYR A 325 -2.19 -7.93 32.96
CA TYR A 325 -3.38 -7.15 32.68
C TYR A 325 -4.53 -8.06 32.24
N VAL A 326 -5.61 -8.05 32.99
CA VAL A 326 -6.80 -8.86 32.76
C VAL A 326 -7.87 -7.96 32.15
N HIS A 327 -8.18 -8.18 30.88
CA HIS A 327 -9.22 -7.48 30.15
C HIS A 327 -10.55 -8.21 30.34
N VAL A 328 -11.50 -7.57 31.02
CA VAL A 328 -12.77 -8.20 31.34
C VAL A 328 -13.75 -8.10 30.18
N GLN A 329 -14.25 -9.26 29.74
CA GLN A 329 -15.31 -9.36 28.75
C GLN A 329 -16.58 -9.84 29.44
N VAL A 330 -17.65 -9.06 29.40
CA VAL A 330 -18.91 -9.45 30.05
C VAL A 330 -19.71 -10.35 29.11
N GLU A 331 -19.95 -11.59 29.52
CA GLU A 331 -20.74 -12.56 28.78
C GLU A 331 -22.23 -12.40 29.11
N THR A 332 -23.03 -12.13 28.08
CA THR A 332 -24.49 -12.02 28.20
C THR A 332 -25.12 -13.40 28.04
N PRO A 333 -26.00 -13.85 28.96
CA PRO A 333 -26.58 -15.18 28.87
C PRO A 333 -27.41 -15.38 27.60
N VAL A 334 -27.27 -16.56 26.98
CA VAL A 334 -28.05 -16.97 25.80
C VAL A 334 -29.04 -18.09 26.16
N LYS A 335 -30.14 -18.22 25.41
CA LYS A 335 -31.19 -19.25 25.62
C LYS A 335 -31.87 -19.19 27.00
N LEU A 336 -32.27 -17.99 27.41
CA LEU A 336 -33.00 -17.75 28.66
C LEU A 336 -34.32 -18.54 28.73
N THR A 337 -34.64 -19.08 29.90
CA THR A 337 -35.97 -19.63 30.22
C THR A 337 -37.00 -18.52 30.37
N ASP A 338 -38.30 -18.86 30.35
CA ASP A 338 -39.38 -17.88 30.53
C ASP A 338 -39.27 -17.15 31.88
N ASP A 339 -38.93 -17.88 32.95
CA ASP A 339 -38.71 -17.30 34.28
C ASP A 339 -37.52 -16.32 34.29
N GLN A 340 -36.38 -16.69 33.67
CA GLN A 340 -35.20 -15.83 33.59
C GLN A 340 -35.47 -14.57 32.77
N ARG A 341 -36.25 -14.69 31.69
CA ARG A 341 -36.68 -13.56 30.87
C ARG A 341 -37.61 -12.63 31.67
N ALA A 342 -38.51 -13.18 32.48
CA ALA A 342 -39.39 -12.39 33.34
C ALA A 342 -38.57 -11.61 34.38
N LEU A 343 -37.57 -12.22 35.01
CA LEU A 343 -36.67 -11.56 35.96
C LEU A 343 -35.89 -10.41 35.32
N LEU A 344 -35.34 -10.60 34.11
CA LEU A 344 -34.61 -9.55 33.42
C LEU A 344 -35.51 -8.36 33.02
N LYS A 345 -36.77 -8.63 32.64
CA LYS A 345 -37.76 -7.56 32.39
C LYS A 345 -38.15 -6.80 33.65
N GLN A 346 -38.30 -7.50 34.79
CA GLN A 346 -38.55 -6.85 36.07
C GLN A 346 -37.37 -5.97 36.49
N PHE A 347 -36.14 -6.45 36.27
CA PHE A 347 -34.93 -5.69 36.53
C PHE A 347 -34.83 -4.44 35.63
N GLU A 348 -35.12 -4.57 34.33
CA GLU A 348 -35.20 -3.44 33.40
C GLU A 348 -36.22 -2.39 33.87
N GLN A 349 -37.41 -2.81 34.29
CA GLN A 349 -38.43 -1.90 34.84
C GLN A 349 -37.90 -1.18 36.09
N SER A 350 -37.24 -1.89 37.01
CA SER A 350 -36.67 -1.27 38.21
C SER A 350 -35.56 -0.26 37.91
N LEU A 351 -34.77 -0.49 36.85
CA LEU A 351 -33.73 0.44 36.42
C LEU A 351 -34.35 1.70 35.81
N ALA A 352 -35.45 1.55 35.07
CA ALA A 352 -36.22 2.67 34.52
C ALA A 352 -36.88 3.51 35.62
N ASP A 353 -37.44 2.86 36.65
CA ASP A 353 -38.06 3.52 37.80
C ASP A 353 -37.02 4.29 38.65
N GLY A 354 -35.76 3.82 38.68
CA GLY A 354 -34.63 4.46 39.38
C GLY A 354 -34.01 5.68 38.66
N GLY A 355 -34.47 6.01 37.46
CA GLY A 355 -34.03 7.16 36.68
C GLY A 355 -32.57 7.11 36.21
N GLU A 356 -32.01 8.28 35.88
CA GLU A 356 -30.73 8.43 35.15
C GLU A 356 -29.46 8.01 35.92
N ARG A 357 -29.57 7.52 37.16
CA ARG A 357 -28.42 7.13 38.00
C ARG A 357 -27.78 5.81 37.57
N HIS A 358 -28.51 4.98 36.82
CA HIS A 358 -28.09 3.59 36.56
C HIS A 358 -27.44 3.38 35.19
N ASN A 359 -27.63 4.29 34.21
CA ASN A 359 -27.14 4.13 32.82
C ASN A 359 -26.53 5.42 32.22
N PRO A 360 -25.41 5.94 32.75
CA PRO A 360 -24.85 7.26 32.37
C PRO A 360 -24.35 7.35 30.92
N GLN A 361 -23.98 6.23 30.27
CA GLN A 361 -23.47 6.22 28.89
C GLN A 361 -24.57 6.17 27.82
N SER A 362 -25.80 5.80 28.19
CA SER A 362 -26.90 5.54 27.23
C SER A 362 -27.41 6.78 26.46
N LYS A 363 -27.08 8.00 26.92
CA LYS A 363 -27.41 9.25 26.21
C LYS A 363 -26.37 9.71 25.19
N GLY A 364 -25.18 9.10 25.14
CA GLY A 364 -24.11 9.50 24.21
C GLY A 364 -24.24 8.90 22.81
N GLU A 365 -24.93 7.77 22.64
CA GLU A 365 -24.77 6.93 21.44
C GLU A 365 -26.09 6.49 20.78
N MET A 366 -27.24 6.96 21.27
CA MET A 366 -28.54 6.61 20.67
C MET A 366 -29.11 7.74 19.80
N MET A 367 -28.29 8.22 18.86
CA MET A 367 -28.72 8.91 17.64
C MET A 367 -27.82 8.46 16.49
N ALA A 368 -28.03 7.24 16.01
CA ALA A 368 -27.40 6.78 14.78
C ALA A 368 -28.42 5.96 13.98
N ILE A 369 -28.97 6.62 12.97
CA ILE A 369 -29.38 6.17 11.62
C ILE A 369 -30.55 7.08 11.20
N THR A 370 -30.24 8.33 10.88
CA THR A 370 -30.92 9.18 9.89
C THR A 370 -30.13 10.46 9.78
N ASP A 371 -29.69 10.76 8.55
CA ASP A 371 -29.10 12.01 8.07
C ASP A 371 -27.90 12.56 8.85
N LEU A 372 -26.70 12.41 8.27
CA LEU A 372 -25.48 13.10 8.71
C LEU A 372 -25.75 14.61 8.73
N THR A 373 -25.74 15.18 9.93
CA THR A 373 -25.74 16.63 10.13
C THR A 373 -24.29 17.14 10.10
N ASP A 374 -24.09 18.46 10.01
CA ASP A 374 -22.75 19.06 10.02
C ASP A 374 -21.88 18.64 11.23
N ALA A 375 -22.49 18.14 12.30
CA ALA A 375 -21.85 17.61 13.51
C ALA A 375 -21.03 16.31 13.29
N ASP A 376 -21.20 15.61 12.16
CA ASP A 376 -20.49 14.36 11.86
C ASP A 376 -19.27 14.52 10.93
N CYS A 377 -18.94 15.76 10.52
CA CYS A 377 -17.77 16.01 9.67
C CYS A 377 -16.46 15.81 10.44
N PHE A 378 -15.50 15.12 9.83
CA PHE A 378 -14.18 14.90 10.40
C PHE A 378 -13.15 14.67 9.30
N ALA A 379 -11.87 14.80 9.66
CA ALA A 379 -10.78 14.35 8.82
C ALA A 379 -9.78 13.55 9.66
N LEU A 380 -9.46 12.34 9.24
CA LEU A 380 -8.36 11.57 9.77
C LEU A 380 -7.25 11.57 8.73
N LEU A 381 -6.13 12.24 9.00
CA LEU A 381 -4.89 12.13 8.23
C LEU A 381 -4.03 11.06 8.91
N ASP A 382 -3.89 9.92 8.27
CA ASP A 382 -3.43 8.67 8.87
C ASP A 382 -2.04 8.30 8.35
N ASP A 383 -1.07 8.26 9.26
CA ASP A 383 0.30 7.88 8.98
C ASP A 383 0.55 6.46 9.50
N CYS A 384 0.90 5.54 8.60
CA CYS A 384 1.19 4.16 9.00
C CYS A 384 2.42 4.01 9.91
N ASP A 385 3.31 5.00 9.95
CA ASP A 385 4.50 5.00 10.78
C ASP A 385 4.27 5.71 12.13
N ALA A 386 3.03 6.13 12.43
CA ALA A 386 2.67 6.73 13.72
C ALA A 386 2.87 5.74 14.88
N SER A 387 3.65 6.16 15.88
CA SER A 387 4.06 5.33 17.03
C SER A 387 3.86 6.09 18.34
N GLU A 388 3.99 5.40 19.48
CA GLU A 388 3.91 6.02 20.82
C GLU A 388 4.85 7.21 21.01
N ILE A 389 6.03 7.18 20.38
CA ILE A 389 7.04 8.23 20.48
C ILE A 389 6.79 9.35 19.46
N ALA A 390 6.05 9.06 18.39
CA ALA A 390 5.71 9.98 17.32
C ALA A 390 4.27 9.74 16.83
N PRO A 391 3.25 10.23 17.56
CA PRO A 391 1.84 10.12 17.16
C PRO A 391 1.58 11.09 16.00
N MET A 392 1.94 10.68 14.79
CA MET A 392 1.91 11.53 13.60
C MET A 392 0.56 11.55 12.88
N SER A 393 -0.32 10.58 13.15
CA SER A 393 -1.69 10.61 12.64
C SER A 393 -2.44 11.77 13.29
N ARG A 394 -3.26 12.49 12.53
CA ARG A 394 -4.02 13.65 13.00
C ARG A 394 -5.50 13.45 12.76
N LEU A 395 -6.28 13.46 13.84
CA LEU A 395 -7.73 13.39 13.82
C LEU A 395 -8.32 14.77 14.09
N TYR A 396 -9.06 15.29 13.13
CA TYR A 396 -9.73 16.59 13.18
C TYR A 396 -11.23 16.38 13.39
N THR A 397 -11.78 17.01 14.42
CA THR A 397 -13.20 16.90 14.83
C THR A 397 -13.79 18.28 15.10
N ASP A 398 -15.13 18.35 15.08
CA ASP A 398 -15.89 19.60 15.26
C ASP A 398 -15.56 20.66 14.18
N LEU A 399 -16.11 20.44 12.97
CA LEU A 399 -15.93 21.35 11.83
C LEU A 399 -16.56 22.71 12.15
N ALA A 400 -15.74 23.76 12.26
CA ALA A 400 -16.19 25.11 12.54
C ALA A 400 -16.75 25.78 11.27
N HIS A 401 -15.97 25.81 10.19
CA HIS A 401 -16.35 26.35 8.90
C HIS A 401 -15.37 25.93 7.80
N GLN A 402 -15.64 26.32 6.56
CA GLN A 402 -14.77 26.09 5.41
C GLN A 402 -14.35 27.41 4.77
N ARG A 403 -13.13 27.45 4.23
CA ARG A 403 -12.69 28.51 3.31
C ARG A 403 -12.42 27.91 1.95
N ILE A 404 -13.04 28.48 0.92
CA ILE A 404 -13.01 27.96 -0.44
C ILE A 404 -12.48 29.06 -1.35
N CYS A 405 -11.40 28.77 -2.07
CA CYS A 405 -10.86 29.61 -3.12
C CYS A 405 -11.20 28.97 -4.48
N VAL A 406 -12.08 29.62 -5.24
CA VAL A 406 -12.39 29.26 -6.62
C VAL A 406 -11.56 30.11 -7.59
N GLU A 407 -11.57 31.43 -7.37
CA GLU A 407 -10.86 32.40 -8.21
C GLU A 407 -9.45 32.67 -7.69
N ILE A 408 -8.45 32.56 -8.57
CA ILE A 408 -7.05 32.73 -8.17
C ILE A 408 -6.73 34.14 -7.65
N GLY A 409 -7.52 35.15 -8.07
CA GLY A 409 -7.38 36.52 -7.59
C GLY A 409 -7.63 36.68 -6.09
N ASP A 410 -8.43 35.80 -5.50
CA ASP A 410 -8.76 35.83 -4.07
C ASP A 410 -7.79 35.01 -3.22
N TRP A 411 -6.81 34.35 -3.84
CA TRP A 411 -5.94 33.36 -3.18
C TRP A 411 -5.18 33.93 -1.98
N ASP A 412 -4.57 35.11 -2.13
CA ASP A 412 -3.90 35.79 -1.01
C ASP A 412 -4.87 36.04 0.14
N ALA A 413 -6.04 36.61 -0.16
CA ALA A 413 -7.03 36.94 0.86
C ALA A 413 -7.52 35.69 1.61
N VAL A 414 -7.75 34.59 0.90
CA VAL A 414 -8.14 33.31 1.50
C VAL A 414 -7.03 32.76 2.39
N CYS A 415 -5.77 32.75 1.95
CA CYS A 415 -4.63 32.30 2.77
C CYS A 415 -4.45 33.15 4.03
N HIS A 416 -4.54 34.48 3.92
CA HIS A 416 -4.47 35.36 5.08
C HIS A 416 -5.60 35.09 6.09
N ALA A 417 -6.80 34.76 5.60
CA ALA A 417 -7.93 34.43 6.44
C ALA A 417 -7.78 33.04 7.11
N VAL A 418 -7.18 32.06 6.42
CA VAL A 418 -6.79 30.77 7.03
C VAL A 418 -5.75 30.98 8.11
N ASP A 419 -4.73 31.80 7.87
CA ASP A 419 -3.72 32.14 8.87
C ASP A 419 -4.32 32.81 10.11
N ALA A 420 -5.34 33.65 9.94
CA ALA A 420 -6.07 34.26 11.03
C ALA A 420 -6.85 33.22 11.85
N ASP A 421 -7.52 32.28 11.18
CA ASP A 421 -8.23 31.17 11.83
C ASP A 421 -7.28 30.25 12.62
N LEU A 422 -6.12 29.91 12.03
CA LEU A 422 -5.10 29.10 12.68
C LEU A 422 -4.54 29.81 13.93
N ARG A 423 -4.33 31.13 13.87
CA ARG A 423 -3.94 31.94 15.04
C ARG A 423 -5.05 32.04 16.09
N ALA A 424 -6.31 31.90 15.68
CA ALA A 424 -7.45 31.84 16.60
C ALA A 424 -7.63 30.45 17.24
N GLY A 425 -6.74 29.49 16.95
CA GLY A 425 -6.75 28.15 17.54
C GLY A 425 -7.53 27.12 16.73
N LEU A 426 -7.99 27.45 15.52
CA LEU A 426 -8.56 26.45 14.61
C LEU A 426 -7.45 25.63 13.94
N HIS A 427 -7.80 24.44 13.46
CA HIS A 427 -6.89 23.51 12.81
C HIS A 427 -7.32 23.27 11.35
N ALA A 428 -6.40 23.40 10.40
CA ALA A 428 -6.72 23.36 8.98
C ALA A 428 -6.33 22.05 8.31
N VAL A 429 -7.28 21.49 7.54
CA VAL A 429 -7.04 20.46 6.53
C VAL A 429 -7.22 21.07 5.15
N ALA A 430 -6.21 20.95 4.29
CA ALA A 430 -6.22 21.45 2.93
C ALA A 430 -6.61 20.36 1.93
N LEU A 431 -7.48 20.72 0.98
CA LEU A 431 -7.95 19.90 -0.13
C LEU A 431 -7.87 20.74 -1.41
N ALA A 432 -6.99 20.38 -2.33
CA ALA A 432 -6.78 21.13 -3.56
C ALA A 432 -7.18 20.30 -4.77
N ASP A 433 -8.09 20.80 -5.59
CA ASP A 433 -8.40 20.20 -6.88
C ASP A 433 -7.30 20.52 -7.90
N TYR A 434 -6.95 19.56 -8.76
CA TYR A 434 -5.91 19.70 -9.79
C TYR A 434 -6.18 20.88 -10.73
N GLU A 435 -7.42 21.02 -11.21
CA GLU A 435 -7.82 22.08 -12.15
C GLU A 435 -7.64 23.49 -11.57
N TRP A 436 -7.76 23.66 -10.25
CA TRP A 436 -7.50 24.97 -9.61
C TRP A 436 -6.06 25.43 -9.87
N GLY A 437 -5.09 24.51 -9.77
CA GLY A 437 -3.68 24.80 -10.06
C GLY A 437 -3.41 25.04 -11.53
N VAL A 438 -4.09 24.30 -12.41
CA VAL A 438 -3.98 24.51 -13.86
C VAL A 438 -4.45 25.92 -14.25
N ARG A 439 -5.59 26.36 -13.71
CA ARG A 439 -6.13 27.72 -13.92
C ARG A 439 -5.20 28.80 -13.37
N ALA A 440 -4.57 28.54 -12.23
CA ALA A 440 -3.60 29.45 -11.63
C ALA A 440 -2.37 29.69 -12.53
N LEU A 441 -1.92 28.65 -13.24
CA LEU A 441 -0.71 28.69 -14.06
C LEU A 441 -0.96 29.14 -15.51
N LEU A 442 -2.05 28.74 -16.15
CA LEU A 442 -2.26 28.99 -17.59
C LEU A 442 -2.84 30.39 -17.93
N LYS A 443 -3.24 31.19 -16.93
CA LYS A 443 -4.01 32.44 -17.09
C LYS A 443 -5.37 32.20 -17.77
N GLN A 444 -6.45 32.72 -17.18
CA GLN A 444 -7.86 32.37 -17.45
C GLN A 444 -8.32 32.35 -18.94
N THR A 445 -7.61 32.99 -19.86
CA THR A 445 -8.06 33.24 -21.24
C THR A 445 -8.12 32.01 -22.16
N GLU A 446 -7.50 30.87 -21.83
CA GLU A 446 -7.56 29.64 -22.67
C GLU A 446 -8.56 28.58 -22.19
N TRP A 447 -9.10 28.70 -20.95
CA TRP A 447 -9.90 27.63 -20.32
C TRP A 447 -11.43 27.83 -20.42
N ALA A 448 -11.88 29.06 -20.69
CA ALA A 448 -13.27 29.48 -20.47
C ALA A 448 -14.33 28.81 -21.38
N GLU A 449 -13.95 28.18 -22.49
CA GLU A 449 -14.93 27.72 -23.50
C GLU A 449 -15.33 26.23 -23.42
N SER A 450 -14.72 25.41 -22.55
CA SER A 450 -14.89 23.93 -22.62
C SER A 450 -15.46 23.23 -21.37
N SER A 451 -15.69 23.92 -20.25
CA SER A 451 -16.10 23.27 -18.98
C SER A 451 -17.62 23.31 -18.71
N GLN A 452 -18.43 22.95 -19.71
CA GLN A 452 -19.87 22.70 -19.53
C GLN A 452 -20.10 21.22 -19.20
N GLY A 453 -20.02 20.83 -17.92
CA GLY A 453 -20.38 19.44 -17.53
C GLY A 453 -20.04 18.96 -16.12
N SER A 454 -19.24 19.69 -15.35
CA SER A 454 -18.90 19.30 -13.96
C SER A 454 -19.90 19.87 -12.95
N ALA A 455 -20.40 19.03 -12.03
CA ALA A 455 -21.39 19.43 -11.03
C ALA A 455 -20.82 20.33 -9.91
N THR A 456 -19.49 20.44 -9.79
CA THR A 456 -18.81 21.23 -8.76
C THR A 456 -17.67 22.04 -9.36
N THR A 457 -17.62 23.34 -9.07
CA THR A 457 -16.54 24.21 -9.52
C THR A 457 -15.21 23.82 -8.87
N PRO A 458 -14.13 23.59 -9.65
CA PRO A 458 -12.82 23.26 -9.08
C PRO A 458 -12.34 24.33 -8.10
N SER A 459 -11.77 23.88 -6.97
CA SER A 459 -11.45 24.78 -5.86
C SER A 459 -10.25 24.31 -5.03
N PHE A 460 -9.67 25.27 -4.30
CA PHE A 460 -8.83 25.00 -3.14
C PHE A 460 -9.65 25.20 -1.87
N ARG A 461 -9.77 24.17 -1.05
CA ARG A 461 -10.60 24.16 0.16
C ARG A 461 -9.74 23.96 1.40
N PHE A 462 -10.05 24.74 2.43
CA PHE A 462 -9.58 24.52 3.78
C PHE A 462 -10.78 24.17 4.66
N LEU A 463 -10.71 23.02 5.31
CA LEU A 463 -11.64 22.61 6.35
C LEU A 463 -11.05 23.03 7.69
N LEU A 464 -11.75 23.87 8.46
CA LEU A 464 -11.27 24.42 9.72
C LEU A 464 -12.01 23.76 10.88
N PHE A 465 -11.27 23.07 11.72
CA PHE A 465 -11.79 22.29 12.85
C PHE A 465 -11.41 22.93 14.18
N ARG A 466 -12.24 22.74 15.21
CA ARG A 466 -11.93 23.22 16.56
C ARG A 466 -10.97 22.32 17.31
N GLU A 467 -10.95 21.03 16.96
CA GLU A 467 -10.15 20.03 17.64
C GLU A 467 -9.22 19.30 16.66
N CYS A 468 -8.00 19.02 17.10
CA CYS A 468 -7.04 18.17 16.39
C CYS A 468 -6.28 17.30 17.40
N ALA A 469 -6.61 16.02 17.43
CA ALA A 469 -5.91 15.02 18.24
C ALA A 469 -4.78 14.39 17.42
N HIS A 470 -3.62 14.20 18.05
CA HIS A 470 -2.51 13.45 17.47
C HIS A 470 -2.57 12.03 17.98
N LEU A 471 -2.61 11.06 17.08
CA LEU A 471 -2.87 9.66 17.38
C LEU A 471 -1.69 8.79 17.00
N THR A 472 -1.45 7.75 17.78
CA THR A 472 -0.65 6.61 17.35
C THR A 472 -1.43 5.77 16.35
N ARG A 473 -0.75 4.84 15.67
CA ARG A 473 -1.43 3.87 14.80
C ARG A 473 -2.52 3.09 15.56
N HIS A 474 -2.21 2.64 16.78
CA HIS A 474 -3.15 1.86 17.60
C HIS A 474 -4.38 2.68 18.00
N GLU A 475 -4.21 3.94 18.38
CA GLU A 475 -5.32 4.82 18.73
C GLU A 475 -6.20 5.15 17.52
N ALA A 476 -5.60 5.36 16.34
CA ALA A 476 -6.34 5.52 15.09
C ALA A 476 -7.15 4.25 14.74
N ASP A 477 -6.57 3.06 14.96
CA ASP A 477 -7.25 1.78 14.74
C ASP A 477 -8.46 1.62 15.68
N ALA A 478 -8.28 1.90 16.97
CA ALA A 478 -9.34 1.87 17.96
C ALA A 478 -10.48 2.84 17.63
N TRP A 479 -10.13 4.06 17.20
CA TRP A 479 -11.12 5.06 16.79
C TRP A 479 -11.93 4.62 15.56
N LEU A 480 -11.27 4.01 14.57
CA LEU A 480 -11.93 3.45 13.38
C LEU A 480 -12.84 2.27 13.73
N VAL A 481 -12.43 1.39 14.66
CA VAL A 481 -13.27 0.29 15.17
C VAL A 481 -14.56 0.83 15.76
N MET A 482 -14.47 1.82 16.64
CA MET A 482 -15.65 2.43 17.28
C MET A 482 -16.62 3.02 16.24
N ARG A 483 -16.09 3.63 15.16
CA ARG A 483 -16.91 4.19 14.07
C ARG A 483 -17.45 3.16 13.07
N ASP A 484 -16.95 1.94 13.12
CA ASP A 484 -17.39 0.83 12.27
C ASP A 484 -18.14 -0.22 13.09
N ALA A 485 -19.19 0.24 13.78
CA ALA A 485 -20.06 -0.57 14.63
C ALA A 485 -19.36 -1.33 15.77
N ALA A 486 -18.21 -0.83 16.25
CA ALA A 486 -17.40 -1.42 17.31
C ALA A 486 -16.98 -2.89 17.05
N ALA A 487 -16.91 -3.30 15.77
CA ALA A 487 -16.47 -4.64 15.38
C ALA A 487 -14.95 -4.70 15.18
N LEU A 488 -14.30 -5.68 15.81
CA LEU A 488 -12.86 -5.96 15.64
C LEU A 488 -12.51 -6.18 14.17
N GLU A 489 -13.28 -7.01 13.46
CA GLU A 489 -13.16 -7.17 12.02
C GLU A 489 -13.84 -6.01 11.29
N PRO A 490 -13.26 -5.48 10.19
CA PRO A 490 -13.92 -4.48 9.36
C PRO A 490 -15.29 -4.97 8.89
N SER A 491 -16.29 -4.09 8.92
CA SER A 491 -17.62 -4.42 8.39
C SER A 491 -17.58 -4.75 6.89
N VAL A 492 -18.66 -5.35 6.39
CA VAL A 492 -18.79 -5.63 4.95
C VAL A 492 -18.84 -4.30 4.18
N ALA A 493 -17.81 -4.04 3.40
CA ALA A 493 -17.67 -2.81 2.63
C ALA A 493 -16.77 -3.04 1.41
N GLY A 494 -17.10 -2.39 0.30
CA GLY A 494 -16.39 -2.60 -0.95
C GLY A 494 -16.98 -1.88 -2.13
N ILE A 495 -16.54 -2.27 -3.32
CA ILE A 495 -16.98 -1.71 -4.59
C ILE A 495 -17.64 -2.75 -5.48
N ALA A 496 -18.55 -2.28 -6.32
CA ALA A 496 -19.24 -3.06 -7.34
C ALA A 496 -19.42 -2.23 -8.61
N ASP A 497 -19.82 -2.87 -9.72
CA ASP A 497 -20.17 -2.21 -10.99
C ASP A 497 -19.06 -1.31 -11.55
N LEU A 498 -17.82 -1.80 -11.45
CA LEU A 498 -16.63 -1.07 -11.85
C LEU A 498 -16.55 -0.93 -13.38
N HIS A 499 -16.42 0.29 -13.87
CA HIS A 499 -16.22 0.58 -15.29
C HIS A 499 -15.22 1.73 -15.50
N ALA A 500 -14.39 1.61 -16.52
CA ALA A 500 -13.46 2.66 -16.92
C ALA A 500 -14.19 3.72 -17.77
N SER A 501 -13.77 4.99 -17.66
CA SER A 501 -14.29 6.10 -18.46
C SER A 501 -13.73 6.14 -19.88
N VAL A 502 -12.72 5.33 -20.16
CA VAL A 502 -12.09 5.16 -21.48
C VAL A 502 -11.99 3.68 -21.76
N ASP A 503 -12.21 3.28 -23.00
CA ASP A 503 -11.94 1.93 -23.45
C ASP A 503 -10.50 1.78 -23.97
N GLU A 504 -10.16 0.58 -24.45
CA GLU A 504 -8.81 0.31 -24.98
C GLU A 504 -8.51 1.10 -26.28
N ALA A 505 -9.52 1.36 -27.10
CA ALA A 505 -9.36 2.12 -28.34
C ALA A 505 -9.10 3.61 -28.04
N ASP A 506 -9.86 4.19 -27.12
CA ASP A 506 -9.67 5.56 -26.63
C ASP A 506 -8.28 5.72 -26.01
N PHE A 507 -7.87 4.76 -25.16
CA PHE A 507 -6.55 4.78 -24.53
C PHE A 507 -5.42 4.72 -25.57
N LYS A 508 -5.56 3.88 -26.60
CA LYS A 508 -4.60 3.77 -27.70
C LYS A 508 -4.52 5.06 -28.52
N GLN A 509 -5.65 5.73 -28.75
CA GLN A 509 -5.70 7.00 -29.47
C GLN A 509 -5.02 8.12 -28.66
N ALA A 510 -5.29 8.20 -27.36
CA ALA A 510 -4.63 9.14 -26.46
C ALA A 510 -3.10 8.90 -26.46
N LEU A 511 -2.65 7.66 -26.30
CA LEU A 511 -1.22 7.31 -26.36
C LEU A 511 -0.57 7.75 -27.67
N SER A 512 -1.23 7.50 -28.80
CA SER A 512 -0.73 7.87 -30.13
C SER A 512 -0.59 9.39 -30.28
N SER A 513 -1.55 10.14 -29.75
CA SER A 513 -1.55 11.61 -29.75
C SER A 513 -0.43 12.18 -28.87
N ILE A 514 -0.22 11.60 -27.70
CA ILE A 514 0.88 11.96 -26.80
C ILE A 514 2.22 11.69 -27.48
N GLN A 515 2.42 10.52 -28.07
CA GLN A 515 3.65 10.20 -28.80
C GLN A 515 3.90 11.14 -29.98
N ALA A 516 2.85 11.60 -30.66
CA ALA A 516 2.99 12.61 -31.71
C ALA A 516 3.50 13.94 -31.16
N ALA A 517 2.97 14.39 -30.02
CA ALA A 517 3.47 15.59 -29.33
C ALA A 517 4.93 15.42 -28.85
N LEU A 518 5.29 14.24 -28.32
CA LEU A 518 6.67 13.90 -27.95
C LEU A 518 7.62 13.95 -29.16
N ARG A 519 7.21 13.39 -30.31
CA ARG A 519 7.97 13.43 -31.58
C ARG A 519 8.16 14.85 -32.10
N ALA A 520 7.16 15.71 -31.93
CA ALA A 520 7.23 17.11 -32.32
C ALA A 520 8.16 17.93 -31.39
N GLY A 521 8.53 17.40 -30.23
CA GLY A 521 9.34 18.10 -29.23
C GLY A 521 8.53 19.04 -28.34
N ASP A 522 7.19 18.92 -28.34
CA ASP A 522 6.31 19.75 -27.50
C ASP A 522 6.50 19.44 -26.00
N THR A 523 6.82 18.19 -25.69
CA THR A 523 6.98 17.67 -24.33
C THR A 523 7.91 16.46 -24.35
N TYR A 524 8.38 16.04 -23.16
CA TYR A 524 9.19 14.83 -22.96
C TYR A 524 8.43 13.73 -22.23
N GLN A 525 7.41 14.10 -21.46
CA GLN A 525 6.59 13.17 -20.69
C GLN A 525 5.22 13.78 -20.40
N ILE A 526 4.16 12.98 -20.45
CA ILE A 526 2.81 13.36 -20.02
C ILE A 526 2.25 12.27 -19.12
N ASN A 527 1.72 12.64 -17.96
CA ASN A 527 0.96 11.74 -17.11
C ASN A 527 -0.51 11.76 -17.56
N TYR A 528 -0.89 10.77 -18.38
CA TYR A 528 -2.26 10.62 -18.87
C TYR A 528 -3.09 9.81 -17.89
N THR A 529 -4.29 10.29 -17.60
CA THR A 529 -5.18 9.69 -16.60
C THR A 529 -6.61 9.52 -17.12
N TYR A 530 -7.30 8.54 -16.57
CA TYR A 530 -8.73 8.30 -16.77
C TYR A 530 -9.40 7.96 -15.43
N ARG A 531 -10.70 7.66 -15.44
CA ARG A 531 -11.49 7.37 -14.24
C ARG A 531 -12.00 5.95 -14.23
N LEU A 532 -11.95 5.32 -13.07
CA LEU A 532 -12.73 4.14 -12.74
C LEU A 532 -13.94 4.60 -11.94
N ASN A 533 -15.13 4.39 -12.47
CA ASN A 533 -16.39 4.66 -11.79
C ASN A 533 -16.94 3.35 -11.22
N PHE A 534 -17.54 3.40 -10.04
CA PHE A 534 -18.06 2.22 -9.34
C PHE A 534 -19.19 2.60 -8.38
N LYS A 535 -19.88 1.59 -7.85
CA LYS A 535 -20.80 1.71 -6.73
C LYS A 535 -20.12 1.23 -5.46
N ALA A 536 -20.02 2.06 -4.44
CA ALA A 536 -19.54 1.63 -3.12
C ALA A 536 -20.72 1.15 -2.25
N PHE A 537 -20.54 0.02 -1.57
CA PHE A 537 -21.47 -0.51 -0.58
C PHE A 537 -20.80 -0.60 0.80
N GLY A 538 -21.60 -0.68 1.86
CA GLY A 538 -21.13 -0.67 3.23
C GLY A 538 -20.85 0.74 3.77
N SER A 539 -20.15 0.82 4.90
CA SER A 539 -19.73 2.10 5.49
C SER A 539 -18.43 2.60 4.83
N PRO A 540 -18.28 3.92 4.56
CA PRO A 540 -16.99 4.48 4.12
C PRO A 540 -15.84 4.21 5.09
N VAL A 541 -16.13 4.14 6.39
CA VAL A 541 -15.16 3.78 7.45
C VAL A 541 -14.69 2.33 7.29
N GLY A 542 -15.60 1.37 7.14
CA GLY A 542 -15.28 -0.04 6.89
C GLY A 542 -14.50 -0.22 5.59
N LEU A 543 -14.85 0.53 4.54
CA LEU A 543 -14.09 0.56 3.29
C LEU A 543 -12.66 1.06 3.53
N TYR A 544 -12.47 2.14 4.29
CA TYR A 544 -11.14 2.65 4.60
C TYR A 544 -10.31 1.68 5.43
N ARG A 545 -10.90 1.04 6.46
CA ARG A 545 -10.24 0.01 7.28
C ARG A 545 -9.68 -1.12 6.42
N ARG A 546 -10.46 -1.62 5.46
CA ARG A 546 -10.01 -2.66 4.50
C ARG A 546 -8.90 -2.17 3.57
N LEU A 547 -9.00 -0.94 3.08
CA LEU A 547 -8.00 -0.37 2.16
C LEU A 547 -6.65 -0.11 2.85
N ARG A 548 -6.66 0.44 4.07
CA ARG A 548 -5.43 0.78 4.80
C ARG A 548 -4.69 -0.44 5.34
N GLU A 549 -5.38 -1.55 5.61
CA GLU A 549 -4.74 -2.84 5.93
C GLU A 549 -4.03 -3.41 4.71
N ARG A 550 -4.68 -3.36 3.53
CA ARG A 550 -4.10 -3.84 2.27
C ARG A 550 -2.94 -2.97 1.79
N GLN A 551 -3.01 -1.66 2.04
CA GLN A 551 -2.01 -0.71 1.59
C GLN A 551 -1.73 0.37 2.64
N PRO A 552 -0.92 0.05 3.66
CA PRO A 552 -0.50 1.04 4.64
C PRO A 552 0.42 2.07 3.98
N VAL A 553 0.13 3.35 4.21
CA VAL A 553 0.84 4.49 3.65
C VAL A 553 1.02 5.60 4.68
N ARG A 554 2.01 6.48 4.47
CA ARG A 554 2.32 7.61 5.35
C ARG A 554 1.34 8.78 5.22
N TYR A 555 0.63 8.88 4.10
CA TYR A 555 -0.27 10.00 3.82
C TYR A 555 -1.68 9.50 3.51
N GLY A 556 -2.16 8.55 4.30
CA GLY A 556 -3.54 8.09 4.26
C GLY A 556 -4.50 9.21 4.69
N ALA A 557 -5.72 9.20 4.17
CA ALA A 557 -6.75 10.14 4.61
C ALA A 557 -8.15 9.52 4.55
N LEU A 558 -8.95 9.73 5.59
CA LEU A 558 -10.40 9.48 5.60
C LEU A 558 -11.10 10.77 5.99
N ILE A 559 -11.84 11.37 5.06
CA ILE A 559 -12.44 12.69 5.25
C ILE A 559 -13.94 12.60 4.95
N ALA A 560 -14.74 12.85 5.99
CA ALA A 560 -16.18 13.02 5.88
C ALA A 560 -16.49 14.51 5.68
N LEU A 561 -17.10 14.83 4.55
CA LEU A 561 -17.53 16.18 4.19
C LEU A 561 -19.02 16.37 4.50
N PRO A 562 -19.50 17.63 4.53
CA PRO A 562 -20.93 17.90 4.57
C PRO A 562 -21.67 17.24 3.41
N ASN A 563 -22.98 17.00 3.61
CA ASN A 563 -23.84 16.31 2.65
C ASN A 563 -23.43 14.86 2.35
N ASP A 564 -22.80 14.19 3.31
CA ASP A 564 -22.46 12.76 3.22
C ASP A 564 -21.55 12.41 2.03
N ARG A 565 -20.64 13.33 1.67
CA ARG A 565 -19.60 13.10 0.66
C ARG A 565 -18.29 12.72 1.34
N TRP A 566 -17.45 11.92 0.68
CA TRP A 566 -16.26 11.37 1.31
C TRP A 566 -15.05 11.39 0.38
N PHE A 567 -13.88 11.65 0.98
CA PHE A 567 -12.58 11.35 0.37
C PHE A 567 -11.89 10.25 1.16
N ILE A 568 -11.40 9.23 0.43
CA ILE A 568 -10.64 8.12 0.99
C ILE A 568 -9.32 8.03 0.22
N SER A 569 -8.21 8.36 0.84
CA SER A 569 -6.88 8.37 0.23
C SER A 569 -5.98 7.32 0.86
N CYS A 570 -5.31 6.55 0.02
CA CYS A 570 -4.18 5.71 0.40
C CYS A 570 -2.93 6.20 -0.35
N SER A 571 -2.64 7.51 -0.26
CA SER A 571 -1.51 8.12 -0.94
C SER A 571 -0.16 7.82 -0.26
N PRO A 572 0.82 7.28 -1.01
CA PRO A 572 2.20 7.13 -0.53
C PRO A 572 3.09 8.36 -0.80
N GLU A 573 2.68 9.31 -1.65
CA GLU A 573 3.59 10.31 -2.20
C GLU A 573 3.53 11.65 -1.47
N LEU A 574 4.68 12.15 -1.02
CA LEU A 574 4.81 13.49 -0.48
C LEU A 574 4.87 14.50 -1.62
N PHE A 575 3.90 15.42 -1.65
CA PHE A 575 3.99 16.59 -2.51
C PHE A 575 5.01 17.58 -1.94
N LEU A 576 4.70 18.15 -0.77
CA LEU A 576 5.53 19.14 -0.11
C LEU A 576 5.42 19.03 1.41
N ARG A 577 6.56 19.11 2.09
CA ARG A 577 6.63 19.31 3.54
C ARG A 577 7.46 20.53 3.84
N HIS A 578 6.91 21.44 4.64
CA HIS A 578 7.61 22.59 5.16
C HIS A 578 7.81 22.44 6.67
N GLN A 579 9.06 22.50 7.10
CA GLN A 579 9.45 22.47 8.52
C GLN A 579 10.54 23.50 8.77
N ALA A 580 10.23 24.51 9.59
CA ALA A 580 11.18 25.54 10.02
C ALA A 580 11.98 26.21 8.87
N GLY A 581 11.32 26.50 7.74
CA GLY A 581 11.94 27.13 6.56
C GLY A 581 12.53 26.14 5.55
N LYS A 582 12.71 24.86 5.91
CA LYS A 582 13.14 23.82 4.98
C LYS A 582 11.92 23.24 4.27
N ILE A 583 11.94 23.25 2.95
CA ILE A 583 10.94 22.60 2.10
C ILE A 583 11.50 21.30 1.54
N THR A 584 10.69 20.24 1.53
CA THR A 584 11.06 18.90 1.05
C THR A 584 9.97 18.37 0.12
N ALA A 585 10.37 17.81 -1.01
CA ALA A 585 9.52 17.07 -1.94
C ALA A 585 10.10 15.67 -2.15
N GLN A 586 9.24 14.65 -2.32
CA GLN A 586 9.70 13.29 -2.56
C GLN A 586 8.98 12.65 -3.75
N PRO A 587 9.39 12.98 -5.00
CA PRO A 587 8.80 12.37 -6.19
C PRO A 587 9.04 10.87 -6.21
N MET A 588 8.02 10.14 -6.66
CA MET A 588 8.07 8.70 -6.80
C MET A 588 7.88 8.28 -8.26
N LYS A 589 8.75 7.40 -8.76
CA LYS A 589 8.63 6.81 -10.10
C LYS A 589 9.21 5.41 -10.08
N GLY A 590 8.54 4.44 -10.70
CA GLY A 590 8.94 3.04 -10.68
C GLY A 590 8.37 2.26 -9.50
N THR A 591 7.77 1.11 -9.78
CA THR A 591 7.18 0.22 -8.79
C THR A 591 7.47 -1.22 -9.20
N ALA A 592 7.92 -2.05 -8.26
CA ALA A 592 8.04 -3.49 -8.46
C ALA A 592 7.21 -4.24 -7.41
N ALA A 593 6.65 -5.40 -7.74
CA ALA A 593 5.94 -6.21 -6.77
C ALA A 593 6.90 -6.81 -5.73
N ARG A 594 6.45 -6.95 -4.47
CA ARG A 594 7.18 -7.75 -3.47
C ARG A 594 7.10 -9.23 -3.83
N MET A 595 8.20 -9.94 -3.63
CA MET A 595 8.30 -11.38 -3.83
C MET A 595 8.33 -12.12 -2.49
N GLN A 596 7.77 -13.32 -2.44
CA GLN A 596 7.80 -14.16 -1.22
C GLN A 596 9.21 -14.66 -0.89
N GLU A 597 10.01 -14.92 -1.92
CA GLU A 597 11.39 -15.40 -1.76
C GLU A 597 12.36 -14.22 -1.61
N ALA A 598 13.09 -14.17 -0.49
CA ALA A 598 13.92 -13.01 -0.11
C ALA A 598 15.01 -12.66 -1.15
N LEU A 599 15.61 -13.66 -1.80
CA LEU A 599 16.61 -13.43 -2.86
C LEU A 599 15.97 -12.81 -4.10
N ALA A 600 14.82 -13.32 -4.53
CA ALA A 600 14.06 -12.76 -5.65
C ALA A 600 13.53 -11.35 -5.32
N ASP A 601 13.11 -11.10 -4.09
CA ASP A 601 12.63 -9.80 -3.61
C ASP A 601 13.76 -8.75 -3.64
N THR A 602 14.95 -9.12 -3.17
CA THR A 602 16.15 -8.26 -3.20
C THR A 602 16.62 -8.01 -4.64
N ALA A 603 16.55 -9.03 -5.50
CA ALA A 603 16.87 -8.90 -6.91
C ALA A 603 15.88 -7.97 -7.63
N ALA A 604 14.59 -8.03 -7.31
CA ALA A 604 13.58 -7.12 -7.85
C ALA A 604 13.87 -5.66 -7.44
N ALA A 605 14.22 -5.42 -6.16
CA ALA A 605 14.61 -4.09 -5.69
C ALA A 605 15.86 -3.55 -6.40
N THR A 606 16.88 -4.40 -6.57
CA THR A 606 18.13 -4.02 -7.25
C THR A 606 17.89 -3.74 -8.73
N THR A 607 17.02 -4.53 -9.37
CA THR A 607 16.61 -4.32 -10.76
C THR A 607 15.86 -3.00 -10.91
N LEU A 608 14.91 -2.70 -10.02
CA LEU A 608 14.19 -1.44 -10.04
C LEU A 608 15.13 -0.23 -9.87
N ALA A 609 16.10 -0.31 -8.96
CA ALA A 609 17.08 0.76 -8.72
C ALA A 609 18.04 1.00 -9.90
N SER A 610 18.21 0.02 -10.80
CA SER A 610 19.14 0.08 -11.93
C SER A 610 18.44 0.10 -13.29
N ASP A 611 17.10 0.07 -13.31
CA ASP A 611 16.31 0.10 -14.54
C ASP A 611 16.47 1.45 -15.25
N PRO A 612 17.07 1.48 -16.47
CA PRO A 612 17.41 2.73 -17.12
C PRO A 612 16.20 3.62 -17.44
N LYS A 613 15.05 3.01 -17.79
CA LYS A 613 13.81 3.74 -18.09
C LYS A 613 13.27 4.42 -16.83
N THR A 614 13.09 3.65 -15.76
CA THR A 614 12.59 4.13 -14.47
C THR A 614 13.49 5.22 -13.87
N CYS A 615 14.81 5.03 -13.90
CA CYS A 615 15.78 6.03 -13.45
C CYS A 615 15.71 7.31 -14.27
N ALA A 616 15.57 7.21 -15.59
CA ALA A 616 15.41 8.38 -16.46
C ALA A 616 14.13 9.15 -16.16
N GLU A 617 12.98 8.47 -16.03
CA GLU A 617 11.71 9.09 -15.66
C GLU A 617 11.80 9.82 -14.31
N ASN A 618 12.37 9.16 -13.30
CA ASN A 618 12.53 9.77 -11.98
C ASN A 618 13.43 11.00 -12.02
N LEU A 619 14.56 10.91 -12.73
CA LEU A 619 15.52 12.01 -12.85
C LEU A 619 14.90 13.25 -13.52
N MET A 620 14.08 13.05 -14.56
CA MET A 620 13.36 14.14 -15.22
C MET A 620 12.44 14.88 -14.23
N ILE A 621 11.74 14.15 -13.35
CA ILE A 621 10.89 14.76 -12.32
C ILE A 621 11.73 15.45 -11.24
N VAL A 622 12.86 14.86 -10.84
CA VAL A 622 13.80 15.49 -9.89
C VAL A 622 14.30 16.82 -10.43
N ASP A 623 14.71 16.88 -11.69
CA ASP A 623 15.17 18.12 -12.31
C ASP A 623 14.06 19.17 -12.45
N LEU A 624 12.83 18.74 -12.76
CA LEU A 624 11.65 19.61 -12.74
C LEU A 624 11.43 20.21 -11.34
N LEU A 625 11.49 19.40 -10.28
CA LEU A 625 11.30 19.86 -8.91
C LEU A 625 12.46 20.73 -8.41
N ARG A 626 13.70 20.46 -8.81
CA ARG A 626 14.85 21.33 -8.53
C ARG A 626 14.64 22.71 -9.14
N ASN A 627 14.17 22.76 -10.39
CA ASN A 627 13.86 24.01 -11.08
C ASN A 627 12.68 24.75 -10.43
N ASP A 628 11.61 24.05 -10.10
CA ASP A 628 10.42 24.64 -9.46
C ASP A 628 10.77 25.18 -8.05
N LEU A 629 11.48 24.40 -7.22
CA LEU A 629 11.95 24.83 -5.89
C LEU A 629 12.96 25.98 -5.98
N GLY A 630 13.84 25.98 -6.98
CA GLY A 630 14.82 27.05 -7.20
C GLY A 630 14.20 28.43 -7.35
N ARG A 631 12.94 28.53 -7.80
CA ARG A 631 12.22 29.82 -7.93
C ARG A 631 11.88 30.45 -6.59
N ILE A 632 11.70 29.66 -5.54
CA ILE A 632 11.26 30.11 -4.21
C ILE A 632 12.32 29.92 -3.11
N ALA A 633 13.37 29.16 -3.42
CA ALA A 633 14.45 28.87 -2.50
C ALA A 633 15.51 29.99 -2.44
N GLN A 634 16.31 29.98 -1.37
CA GLN A 634 17.57 30.70 -1.29
C GLN A 634 18.54 30.14 -2.33
N THR A 635 19.23 31.02 -3.06
CA THR A 635 20.19 30.63 -4.09
C THR A 635 21.22 29.66 -3.53
N GLY A 636 21.42 28.52 -4.21
CA GLY A 636 22.37 27.48 -3.79
C GLY A 636 21.87 26.50 -2.74
N SER A 637 20.67 26.68 -2.18
CA SER A 637 20.13 25.80 -1.12
C SER A 637 19.39 24.55 -1.62
N VAL A 638 19.19 24.41 -2.94
CA VAL A 638 18.48 23.27 -3.53
C VAL A 638 19.42 22.06 -3.58
N HIS A 639 19.06 20.98 -2.89
CA HIS A 639 19.85 19.76 -2.78
C HIS A 639 19.01 18.51 -3.08
N VAL A 640 19.67 17.45 -3.54
CA VAL A 640 19.07 16.12 -3.76
C VAL A 640 19.76 15.15 -2.80
N PRO A 641 19.35 15.08 -1.51
CA PRO A 641 20.03 14.23 -0.52
C PRO A 641 19.90 12.73 -0.78
N ALA A 642 18.89 12.31 -1.55
CA ALA A 642 18.69 10.92 -1.94
C ALA A 642 18.14 10.87 -3.37
N LEU A 643 18.75 10.03 -4.21
CA LEU A 643 18.36 9.83 -5.61
C LEU A 643 18.20 8.32 -5.85
N PHE A 644 17.06 7.93 -6.42
CA PHE A 644 16.72 6.53 -6.73
C PHE A 644 16.72 5.59 -5.51
N ALA A 645 16.32 6.11 -4.34
CA ALA A 645 16.19 5.29 -3.14
C ALA A 645 15.00 4.34 -3.30
N VAL A 646 15.24 3.03 -3.16
CA VAL A 646 14.19 2.01 -3.22
C VAL A 646 13.74 1.68 -1.80
N GLU A 647 12.50 2.05 -1.47
CA GLU A 647 11.89 1.83 -0.17
C GLU A 647 10.96 0.60 -0.19
N PRO A 648 11.01 -0.25 0.85
CA PRO A 648 10.07 -1.35 0.99
C PRO A 648 8.70 -0.85 1.44
N HIS A 649 7.64 -1.24 0.73
CA HIS A 649 6.27 -1.29 1.25
C HIS A 649 5.80 -2.75 1.36
N PRO A 650 4.71 -3.06 2.09
CA PRO A 650 4.30 -4.45 2.31
C PRO A 650 4.01 -5.25 1.03
N THR A 651 3.51 -4.59 -0.02
CA THR A 651 3.11 -5.26 -1.27
C THR A 651 3.95 -4.87 -2.49
N VAL A 652 4.69 -3.76 -2.41
CA VAL A 652 5.55 -3.27 -3.52
C VAL A 652 6.88 -2.69 -3.03
N TRP A 653 7.89 -2.70 -3.88
CA TRP A 653 9.05 -1.81 -3.84
C TRP A 653 8.71 -0.50 -4.54
N GLN A 654 9.07 0.62 -3.93
CA GLN A 654 8.83 1.95 -4.49
C GLN A 654 10.15 2.70 -4.61
N MET A 655 10.45 3.23 -5.80
CA MET A 655 11.60 4.11 -5.97
C MET A 655 11.18 5.57 -5.77
N THR A 656 11.94 6.26 -4.92
CA THR A 656 11.69 7.62 -4.45
C THR A 656 13.00 8.42 -4.49
N SER A 657 12.91 9.69 -4.85
CA SER A 657 14.01 10.64 -4.72
C SER A 657 13.60 11.75 -3.77
N THR A 658 14.55 12.41 -3.12
CA THR A 658 14.25 13.51 -2.19
C THR A 658 14.91 14.77 -2.71
N VAL A 659 14.14 15.86 -2.82
CA VAL A 659 14.63 17.19 -3.15
C VAL A 659 14.32 18.12 -1.98
N THR A 660 15.33 18.83 -1.49
CA THR A 660 15.19 19.77 -0.38
C THR A 660 15.66 21.16 -0.79
N ALA A 661 15.10 22.19 -0.16
CA ALA A 661 15.57 23.55 -0.30
C ALA A 661 15.31 24.38 0.97
N GLN A 662 16.05 25.47 1.14
CA GLN A 662 15.75 26.47 2.17
C GLN A 662 14.93 27.60 1.53
N LEU A 663 13.76 27.90 2.08
CA LEU A 663 12.91 28.98 1.57
C LEU A 663 13.50 30.36 1.85
N ARG A 664 13.24 31.32 0.95
CA ARG A 664 13.49 32.74 1.23
C ARG A 664 12.51 33.24 2.30
N ALA A 665 12.92 34.23 3.07
CA ALA A 665 12.20 34.65 4.27
C ALA A 665 10.83 35.27 3.97
N GLU A 666 10.66 35.84 2.77
CA GLU A 666 9.45 36.48 2.28
C GLU A 666 8.46 35.51 1.61
N VAL A 667 8.80 34.23 1.47
CA VAL A 667 7.96 33.24 0.78
C VAL A 667 6.99 32.60 1.77
N ASP A 668 5.70 32.88 1.58
CA ASP A 668 4.60 32.32 2.36
C ASP A 668 3.93 31.12 1.67
N PHE A 669 2.96 30.49 2.34
CA PHE A 669 2.22 29.36 1.79
C PHE A 669 1.57 29.68 0.44
N ALA A 670 1.01 30.88 0.30
CA ALA A 670 0.33 31.31 -0.92
C ALA A 670 1.30 31.36 -2.11
N ALA A 671 2.49 31.93 -1.91
CA ALA A 671 3.56 31.98 -2.91
C ALA A 671 4.11 30.59 -3.25
N ILE A 672 4.25 29.69 -2.28
CA ILE A 672 4.66 28.30 -2.50
C ILE A 672 3.67 27.60 -3.44
N MET A 673 2.37 27.69 -3.15
CA MET A 673 1.36 26.99 -3.95
C MET A 673 1.25 27.56 -5.37
N ARG A 674 1.34 28.89 -5.56
CA ARG A 674 1.40 29.48 -6.91
C ARG A 674 2.59 28.99 -7.72
N ALA A 675 3.74 28.80 -7.08
CA ALA A 675 4.96 28.42 -7.78
C ALA A 675 5.00 26.93 -8.12
N LEU A 676 4.47 26.08 -7.24
CA LEU A 676 4.73 24.64 -7.26
C LEU A 676 3.52 23.77 -7.63
N PHE A 677 2.28 24.23 -7.42
CA PHE A 677 1.08 23.43 -7.64
C PHE A 677 0.53 23.58 -9.08
N PRO A 678 0.03 22.51 -9.74
CA PRO A 678 -0.01 21.09 -9.31
C PRO A 678 1.37 20.41 -9.30
N SER A 679 1.48 19.22 -8.69
CA SER A 679 2.78 18.51 -8.64
C SER A 679 3.34 18.18 -10.03
N GLY A 680 4.66 18.32 -10.19
CA GLY A 680 5.37 17.94 -11.42
C GLY A 680 5.25 16.45 -11.76
N SER A 681 5.20 15.59 -10.74
CA SER A 681 5.15 14.12 -10.89
C SER A 681 3.88 13.59 -11.57
N ILE A 682 2.79 14.37 -11.51
CA ILE A 682 1.46 13.99 -12.01
C ILE A 682 1.02 14.81 -13.24
N THR A 683 1.87 15.70 -13.73
CA THR A 683 1.65 16.51 -14.94
C THR A 683 2.49 15.95 -16.08
N GLY A 684 3.76 16.35 -16.13
CA GLY A 684 4.65 16.11 -17.25
C GLY A 684 5.67 17.23 -17.38
N ALA A 685 6.63 17.06 -18.29
CA ALA A 685 7.72 18.01 -18.47
C ALA A 685 7.88 18.35 -19.96
N PRO A 686 7.87 19.64 -20.37
CA PRO A 686 7.66 20.85 -19.55
C PRO A 686 6.22 21.03 -19.04
N LYS A 687 6.09 21.47 -17.79
CA LYS A 687 4.82 21.49 -17.01
C LYS A 687 3.65 22.17 -17.72
N TYR A 688 3.85 23.39 -18.22
CA TYR A 688 2.79 24.18 -18.87
C TYR A 688 2.21 23.49 -20.11
N ARG A 689 3.09 23.03 -21.01
CA ARG A 689 2.68 22.38 -22.25
C ARG A 689 2.03 21.02 -21.97
N ALA A 690 2.55 20.27 -21.00
CA ALA A 690 1.94 19.02 -20.56
C ALA A 690 0.50 19.24 -20.06
N MET A 691 0.24 20.27 -19.24
CA MET A 691 -1.11 20.57 -18.74
C MET A 691 -2.10 20.95 -19.86
N GLN A 692 -1.67 21.72 -20.86
CA GLN A 692 -2.51 22.04 -22.02
C GLN A 692 -2.90 20.78 -22.81
N LEU A 693 -1.94 19.87 -23.00
CA LEU A 693 -2.19 18.59 -23.69
C LEU A 693 -3.08 17.67 -22.85
N ILE A 694 -2.88 17.60 -21.53
CA ILE A 694 -3.74 16.85 -20.60
C ILE A 694 -5.19 17.32 -20.73
N HIS A 695 -5.42 18.64 -20.70
CA HIS A 695 -6.76 19.21 -20.86
C HIS A 695 -7.41 18.85 -22.20
N ALA A 696 -6.63 18.83 -23.29
CA ALA A 696 -7.14 18.47 -24.61
C ALA A 696 -7.42 16.95 -24.77
N LEU A 697 -6.71 16.11 -24.01
CA LEU A 697 -6.76 14.65 -24.15
C LEU A 697 -7.70 13.97 -23.16
N GLU A 698 -7.81 14.48 -21.93
CA GLU A 698 -8.65 13.89 -20.89
C GLU A 698 -10.08 14.41 -21.01
N GLY A 699 -11.03 13.50 -21.24
CA GLY A 699 -12.46 13.84 -21.36
C GLY A 699 -13.16 14.20 -20.04
N THR A 700 -12.46 14.14 -18.90
CA THR A 700 -13.04 14.41 -17.57
C THR A 700 -12.03 15.10 -16.66
N GLU A 701 -12.50 16.07 -15.86
CA GLU A 701 -11.71 16.70 -14.80
C GLU A 701 -11.14 15.67 -13.80
N ARG A 702 -9.99 15.99 -13.21
CA ARG A 702 -9.32 15.22 -12.16
C ARG A 702 -9.88 15.51 -10.77
N GLY A 703 -10.30 16.74 -10.51
CA GLY A 703 -10.76 17.15 -9.18
C GLY A 703 -9.66 16.95 -8.15
N VAL A 704 -10.01 16.41 -6.96
CA VAL A 704 -9.00 16.14 -5.92
C VAL A 704 -7.94 15.14 -6.38
N TYR A 705 -8.24 14.23 -7.32
CA TYR A 705 -7.25 13.26 -7.81
C TYR A 705 -6.10 13.99 -8.52
N THR A 706 -4.86 13.63 -8.17
CA THR A 706 -3.62 14.34 -8.56
C THR A 706 -3.53 15.81 -8.10
N GLY A 707 -4.48 16.25 -7.29
CA GLY A 707 -4.38 17.47 -6.51
C GLY A 707 -3.56 17.25 -5.23
N ALA A 708 -3.96 17.88 -4.13
CA ALA A 708 -3.26 17.75 -2.85
C ALA A 708 -4.21 17.60 -1.66
N ILE A 709 -3.79 16.80 -0.68
CA ILE A 709 -4.45 16.64 0.63
C ILE A 709 -3.40 16.85 1.72
N GLY A 710 -3.74 17.56 2.80
CA GLY A 710 -2.82 17.66 3.93
C GLY A 710 -3.25 18.65 5.00
N TRP A 711 -2.29 19.14 5.77
CA TRP A 711 -2.54 20.01 6.93
C TRP A 711 -1.61 21.22 6.97
N LEU A 712 -2.06 22.26 7.67
CA LEU A 712 -1.30 23.48 7.95
C LEU A 712 -1.37 23.80 9.45
N ASP A 713 -0.22 24.11 10.03
CA ASP A 713 -0.09 24.66 11.39
C ASP A 713 0.01 26.20 11.34
N ALA A 714 -0.28 26.85 12.46
CA ALA A 714 -0.21 28.31 12.55
C ALA A 714 1.20 28.87 12.24
N PRO A 715 1.29 30.01 11.53
CA PRO A 715 2.53 30.77 11.37
C PRO A 715 3.23 31.06 12.71
N SER A 716 4.53 30.78 12.81
CA SER A 716 5.32 31.13 14.00
C SER A 716 5.83 32.58 13.90
N LEU A 717 5.62 33.37 14.95
CA LEU A 717 6.22 34.70 15.07
C LEU A 717 7.73 34.54 15.23
N ARG A 718 8.53 34.89 14.20
CA ARG A 718 9.98 35.01 14.37
C ARG A 718 10.27 36.26 15.19
N ALA A 719 10.89 36.10 16.36
CA ALA A 719 11.49 37.22 17.09
C ALA A 719 12.60 37.83 16.22
N SER A 720 12.51 39.14 15.95
CA SER A 720 13.61 39.86 15.31
C SER A 720 14.80 39.93 16.26
N SER A 721 15.86 39.17 16.01
CA SER A 721 17.14 39.41 16.69
C SER A 721 17.81 40.65 16.08
N SER A 722 17.55 41.79 16.68
CA SER A 722 18.32 43.01 16.46
C SER A 722 19.69 42.88 17.15
N SER A 723 20.78 42.91 16.37
CA SER A 723 21.92 43.83 16.53
C SER A 723 23.22 43.27 15.93
N VAL A 724 23.56 43.68 14.70
CA VAL A 724 24.89 44.20 14.36
C VAL A 724 24.68 45.21 13.23
N ALA A 725 24.84 46.50 13.56
CA ALA A 725 24.94 47.54 12.57
C ALA A 725 26.38 47.54 12.01
N THR A 726 26.52 47.28 10.72
CA THR A 726 27.68 47.74 9.94
C THR A 726 27.17 48.49 8.72
N SER A 727 27.54 49.76 8.70
CA SER A 727 27.20 50.76 7.72
C SER A 727 27.88 50.51 6.38
N PHE A 728 27.10 50.23 5.34
CA PHE A 728 27.45 50.61 3.96
C PHE A 728 26.18 51.01 3.21
N SER A 729 26.19 52.22 2.67
CA SER A 729 25.10 52.81 1.89
C SER A 729 25.25 52.46 0.41
N PRO A 730 24.13 52.17 -0.29
CA PRO A 730 24.04 52.56 -1.69
C PRO A 730 22.76 53.34 -2.04
N VAL A 731 22.92 54.10 -3.13
CA VAL A 731 22.07 55.06 -3.85
C VAL A 731 20.58 54.64 -4.05
N PRO A 732 19.61 55.59 -4.06
CA PRO A 732 18.17 55.28 -4.09
C PRO A 732 17.61 54.98 -5.49
N LEU A 733 16.71 54.00 -5.57
CA LEU A 733 15.73 53.78 -6.65
C LEU A 733 14.31 54.07 -6.11
N PRO A 734 13.35 54.49 -6.96
CA PRO A 734 12.07 55.05 -6.50
C PRO A 734 11.08 54.01 -5.95
N SER A 735 10.48 54.41 -4.83
CA SER A 735 9.43 53.87 -3.96
C SER A 735 8.42 52.84 -4.51
N LEU A 736 8.41 51.65 -3.88
CA LEU A 736 7.22 50.82 -3.65
C LEU A 736 6.51 51.26 -2.35
N PRO A 737 5.19 51.00 -2.16
CA PRO A 737 4.46 51.42 -0.97
C PRO A 737 4.99 50.74 0.30
N ALA A 738 5.05 51.50 1.39
CA ALA A 738 5.57 51.05 2.67
C ALA A 738 4.74 49.91 3.28
N VAL A 739 5.39 48.78 3.56
CA VAL A 739 4.86 47.73 4.45
C VAL A 739 5.23 48.09 5.90
N PRO A 740 4.32 48.01 6.89
CA PRO A 740 4.63 48.35 8.27
C PRO A 740 5.74 47.47 8.86
N ASN A 741 6.69 48.11 9.55
CA ASN A 741 7.86 47.49 10.18
C ASN A 741 7.53 46.30 11.10
N GLY A 742 8.26 45.19 10.95
CA GLY A 742 8.73 44.41 12.12
C GLY A 742 8.60 42.88 12.10
N SER A 743 7.73 42.27 11.30
CA SER A 743 7.61 40.80 11.23
C SER A 743 7.33 40.33 9.81
N MET A 744 8.32 39.70 9.17
CA MET A 744 8.12 39.02 7.89
C MET A 744 7.22 37.79 8.12
N PRO A 745 6.16 37.57 7.33
CA PRO A 745 5.29 36.41 7.51
C PRO A 745 6.08 35.13 7.20
N ALA A 746 6.38 34.34 8.25
CA ALA A 746 6.91 33.00 8.07
C ALA A 746 5.73 32.03 7.94
N SER A 747 5.69 31.22 6.88
CA SER A 747 4.70 30.14 6.78
C SER A 747 4.78 29.22 8.00
N GLY A 748 3.64 28.80 8.53
CA GLY A 748 3.59 27.69 9.49
C GLY A 748 4.12 26.39 8.89
N ASN A 749 4.35 25.39 9.73
CA ASN A 749 4.65 24.05 9.23
C ASN A 749 3.45 23.52 8.46
N PHE A 750 3.68 22.77 7.40
CA PHE A 750 2.61 22.11 6.66
C PHE A 750 3.14 20.85 5.99
N CYS A 751 2.23 19.94 5.68
CA CYS A 751 2.51 18.74 4.91
C CYS A 751 1.36 18.49 3.95
N LEU A 752 1.68 18.35 2.66
CA LEU A 752 0.73 18.03 1.60
C LEU A 752 1.21 16.77 0.88
N SER A 753 0.31 15.82 0.68
CA SER A 753 0.51 14.65 -0.18
C SER A 753 -0.01 14.92 -1.59
N VAL A 754 0.52 14.19 -2.56
CA VAL A 754 -0.12 14.13 -3.89
C VAL A 754 -1.33 13.21 -3.76
N ALA A 755 -2.51 13.66 -4.16
CA ALA A 755 -3.75 12.88 -4.00
C ALA A 755 -3.89 11.78 -5.07
N ILE A 756 -3.03 10.76 -5.01
CA ILE A 756 -3.11 9.52 -5.78
C ILE A 756 -3.69 8.39 -4.93
N ARG A 757 -4.18 7.31 -5.57
CA ARG A 757 -4.89 6.22 -4.88
C ARG A 757 -5.98 6.76 -3.95
N THR A 758 -6.72 7.75 -4.47
CA THR A 758 -7.71 8.53 -3.74
C THR A 758 -9.07 8.34 -4.40
N LEU A 759 -10.03 7.89 -3.60
CA LEU A 759 -11.42 7.67 -3.97
C LEU A 759 -12.23 8.90 -3.57
N THR A 760 -13.18 9.26 -4.43
CA THR A 760 -14.23 10.22 -4.13
C THR A 760 -15.56 9.47 -4.06
N LEU A 761 -16.30 9.57 -2.96
CA LEU A 761 -17.63 8.97 -2.82
C LEU A 761 -18.67 10.08 -2.68
N GLU A 762 -19.72 9.99 -3.49
CA GLU A 762 -20.86 10.88 -3.40
C GLU A 762 -21.83 10.46 -2.28
N ALA A 763 -22.84 11.32 -2.06
CA ALA A 763 -23.89 11.09 -1.09
C ALA A 763 -24.57 9.73 -1.29
N ARG A 764 -25.00 9.10 -0.18
CA ARG A 764 -25.70 7.83 -0.23
C ARG A 764 -27.02 7.99 -0.99
N ARG A 765 -27.25 7.07 -1.92
CA ARG A 765 -28.49 6.97 -2.71
C ARG A 765 -29.57 6.22 -1.92
N SER A 766 -30.80 6.28 -2.40
CA SER A 766 -31.94 5.56 -1.82
C SER A 766 -31.81 4.02 -1.85
N ASP A 767 -30.92 3.49 -2.70
CA ASP A 767 -30.60 2.05 -2.79
C ASP A 767 -29.51 1.62 -1.77
N GLY A 768 -29.00 2.55 -0.95
CA GLY A 768 -27.96 2.31 0.04
C GLY A 768 -26.54 2.35 -0.52
N LEU A 769 -26.37 2.48 -1.84
CA LEU A 769 -25.07 2.57 -2.51
C LEU A 769 -24.60 4.02 -2.63
N ARG A 770 -23.31 4.19 -2.88
CA ARG A 770 -22.68 5.49 -3.21
C ARG A 770 -22.07 5.43 -4.58
N ASP A 771 -22.24 6.49 -5.35
CA ASP A 771 -21.47 6.66 -6.58
C ASP A 771 -20.02 7.01 -6.20
N GLY A 772 -19.07 6.23 -6.73
CA GLY A 772 -17.67 6.34 -6.39
C GLY A 772 -16.80 6.48 -7.63
N ARG A 773 -15.67 7.18 -7.48
CA ARG A 773 -14.70 7.40 -8.55
C ARG A 773 -13.27 7.27 -8.03
N LEU A 774 -12.40 6.66 -8.83
CA LEU A 774 -10.96 6.58 -8.62
C LEU A 774 -10.25 7.04 -9.90
N GLY A 775 -9.29 7.95 -9.76
CA GLY A 775 -8.39 8.29 -10.86
C GLY A 775 -7.23 7.31 -10.99
N ILE A 776 -6.83 7.05 -12.23
CA ILE A 776 -5.77 6.11 -12.58
C ILE A 776 -5.02 6.65 -13.80
N GLY A 777 -3.72 6.45 -13.87
CA GLY A 777 -2.94 6.92 -15.00
C GLY A 777 -1.51 6.40 -15.02
N ALA A 778 -0.82 6.75 -16.10
CA ALA A 778 0.53 6.33 -16.38
C ALA A 778 1.35 7.48 -16.98
N GLY A 779 2.66 7.43 -16.73
CA GLY A 779 3.61 8.39 -17.26
C GLY A 779 4.02 7.99 -18.67
N ILE A 780 3.45 8.65 -19.67
CA ILE A 780 3.71 8.34 -21.07
C ILE A 780 4.98 9.06 -21.55
N VAL A 781 5.93 8.26 -22.04
CA VAL A 781 7.18 8.69 -22.67
C VAL A 781 7.26 8.17 -24.11
N TYR A 782 8.34 8.51 -24.82
CA TYR A 782 8.46 8.27 -26.27
C TYR A 782 8.34 6.79 -26.65
N ASP A 783 8.86 5.89 -25.80
CA ASP A 783 8.92 4.44 -25.97
C ASP A 783 7.80 3.70 -25.20
N SER A 784 6.83 4.41 -24.64
CA SER A 784 5.67 3.79 -23.96
C SER A 784 4.85 2.93 -24.93
N VAL A 785 4.41 1.75 -24.46
CA VAL A 785 3.59 0.79 -25.23
C VAL A 785 2.26 0.58 -24.52
N VAL A 786 1.15 0.56 -25.27
CA VAL A 786 -0.24 0.45 -24.74
C VAL A 786 -0.37 -0.67 -23.70
N ALA A 787 0.15 -1.85 -23.98
CA ALA A 787 0.00 -3.03 -23.12
C ALA A 787 0.64 -2.82 -21.74
N ASP A 788 1.85 -2.25 -21.70
CA ASP A 788 2.61 -2.03 -20.48
C ASP A 788 1.97 -0.92 -19.64
N GLU A 789 1.61 0.21 -20.27
CA GLU A 789 0.97 1.34 -19.58
C GLU A 789 -0.42 0.94 -19.02
N SER A 790 -1.15 0.10 -19.76
CA SER A 790 -2.43 -0.47 -19.28
C SER A 790 -2.23 -1.45 -18.13
N ALA A 791 -1.17 -2.24 -18.16
CA ALA A 791 -0.82 -3.14 -17.07
C ALA A 791 -0.39 -2.38 -15.81
N GLU A 792 0.38 -1.31 -15.96
CA GLU A 792 0.75 -0.40 -14.87
C GLU A 792 -0.49 0.27 -14.26
N CYS A 793 -1.41 0.75 -15.10
CA CYS A 793 -2.70 1.26 -14.64
C CYS A 793 -3.42 0.21 -13.79
N ARG A 794 -3.64 -1.01 -14.32
CA ARG A 794 -4.29 -2.09 -13.56
C ARG A 794 -3.58 -2.37 -12.23
N LEU A 795 -2.25 -2.43 -12.22
CA LEU A 795 -1.43 -2.62 -11.02
C LEU A 795 -1.70 -1.52 -9.97
N LYS A 796 -1.77 -0.25 -10.40
CA LYS A 796 -2.10 0.89 -9.51
C LYS A 796 -3.52 0.84 -8.96
N ALA A 797 -4.47 0.17 -9.62
CA ALA A 797 -5.83 -0.01 -9.14
C ALA A 797 -6.03 -1.23 -8.22
N ARG A 798 -5.06 -2.17 -8.14
CA ARG A 798 -5.18 -3.42 -7.37
C ARG A 798 -5.42 -3.24 -5.87
N PHE A 799 -5.06 -2.08 -5.31
CA PHE A 799 -5.37 -1.79 -3.90
C PHE A 799 -6.90 -1.73 -3.67
N LEU A 800 -7.66 -1.30 -4.68
CA LEU A 800 -9.12 -1.22 -4.64
C LEU A 800 -9.78 -2.46 -5.26
N THR A 801 -9.36 -2.89 -6.46
CA THR A 801 -10.09 -3.92 -7.23
C THR A 801 -9.99 -5.33 -6.62
N GLU A 802 -8.87 -5.63 -5.98
CA GLU A 802 -8.60 -6.92 -5.32
C GLU A 802 -8.81 -6.88 -3.81
N MET A 803 -9.39 -5.80 -3.28
CA MET A 803 -9.74 -5.71 -1.87
C MET A 803 -10.82 -6.75 -1.51
N ASP A 804 -10.63 -7.48 -0.42
CA ASP A 804 -11.65 -8.39 0.12
C ASP A 804 -12.79 -7.57 0.73
N PRO A 805 -14.05 -7.70 0.24
CA PRO A 805 -15.18 -6.96 0.77
C PRO A 805 -15.77 -7.57 2.06
N GLY A 806 -15.27 -8.70 2.56
CA GLY A 806 -15.74 -9.33 3.78
C GLY A 806 -16.94 -10.27 3.60
N PHE A 807 -17.20 -10.72 2.37
CA PHE A 807 -18.27 -11.69 2.10
C PHE A 807 -17.89 -12.64 0.96
N ALA A 808 -18.64 -13.73 0.85
CA ALA A 808 -18.53 -14.68 -0.25
C ALA A 808 -19.84 -14.83 -1.03
N LEU A 809 -19.73 -15.24 -2.28
CA LEU A 809 -20.88 -15.64 -3.10
C LEU A 809 -21.26 -17.07 -2.74
N ILE A 810 -22.55 -17.36 -2.68
CA ILE A 810 -23.02 -18.69 -2.28
C ILE A 810 -24.07 -19.25 -3.24
N GLU A 811 -24.02 -20.56 -3.43
CA GLU A 811 -25.05 -21.33 -4.09
C GLU A 811 -25.57 -22.47 -3.22
N THR A 812 -26.84 -22.83 -3.44
CA THR A 812 -27.44 -23.98 -2.77
C THR A 812 -28.20 -24.77 -3.81
N MET A 813 -27.80 -26.01 -4.01
CA MET A 813 -28.13 -26.80 -5.18
C MET A 813 -28.69 -28.15 -4.76
N TYR A 814 -29.66 -28.65 -5.50
CA TYR A 814 -30.04 -30.06 -5.50
C TYR A 814 -29.08 -30.83 -6.41
N ALA A 815 -28.50 -31.92 -5.92
CA ALA A 815 -27.64 -32.78 -6.72
C ALA A 815 -27.87 -34.27 -6.45
N THR A 816 -27.60 -35.09 -7.45
CA THR A 816 -27.45 -36.56 -7.34
C THR A 816 -26.16 -36.97 -8.02
N ARG A 817 -25.62 -38.14 -7.71
CA ARG A 817 -24.44 -38.66 -8.40
C ARG A 817 -24.73 -38.93 -9.88
N GLU A 818 -25.93 -39.40 -10.19
CA GLU A 818 -26.33 -39.89 -11.51
C GLU A 818 -26.69 -38.76 -12.48
N HIS A 819 -27.38 -37.72 -11.99
CA HIS A 819 -27.89 -36.63 -12.82
C HIS A 819 -27.16 -35.29 -12.58
N GLY A 820 -26.16 -35.27 -11.69
CA GLY A 820 -25.44 -34.06 -11.31
C GLY A 820 -26.35 -33.04 -10.63
N VAL A 821 -26.03 -31.76 -10.84
CA VAL A 821 -26.75 -30.61 -10.27
C VAL A 821 -27.94 -30.20 -11.15
N ARG A 822 -29.10 -30.00 -10.53
CA ARG A 822 -30.29 -29.46 -11.21
C ARG A 822 -30.09 -27.98 -11.58
N HIS A 823 -30.52 -27.58 -12.78
CA HIS A 823 -30.42 -26.20 -13.29
C HIS A 823 -29.00 -25.60 -13.25
N LEU A 824 -27.99 -26.43 -13.48
CA LEU A 824 -26.58 -26.05 -13.34
C LEU A 824 -26.19 -24.82 -14.19
N ALA A 825 -26.71 -24.72 -15.42
CA ALA A 825 -26.44 -23.58 -16.30
C ALA A 825 -26.91 -22.25 -15.69
N GLN A 826 -28.10 -22.23 -15.09
CA GLN A 826 -28.65 -21.05 -14.42
C GLN A 826 -27.87 -20.71 -13.13
N HIS A 827 -27.39 -21.71 -12.38
CA HIS A 827 -26.50 -21.49 -11.24
C HIS A 827 -25.18 -20.82 -11.66
N TRP A 828 -24.58 -21.27 -12.77
CA TRP A 828 -23.39 -20.65 -13.33
C TRP A 828 -23.61 -19.23 -13.81
N GLN A 829 -24.71 -18.98 -14.52
CA GLN A 829 -25.04 -17.63 -14.97
C GLN A 829 -25.17 -16.66 -13.79
N ARG A 830 -25.94 -17.02 -12.76
CA ARG A 830 -26.14 -16.16 -11.59
C ARG A 830 -24.85 -15.92 -10.82
N LEU A 831 -24.04 -16.96 -10.60
CA LEU A 831 -22.77 -16.82 -9.90
C LEU A 831 -21.78 -15.96 -10.70
N ARG A 832 -21.76 -16.10 -12.03
CA ARG A 832 -20.94 -15.28 -12.93
C ARG A 832 -21.37 -13.81 -12.91
N GLU A 833 -22.66 -13.52 -12.99
CA GLU A 833 -23.20 -12.17 -12.92
C GLU A 833 -22.84 -11.50 -11.58
N ALA A 834 -22.99 -12.21 -10.47
CA ALA A 834 -22.56 -11.73 -9.16
C ALA A 834 -21.04 -11.52 -9.08
N ALA A 835 -20.26 -12.45 -9.63
CA ALA A 835 -18.80 -12.34 -9.63
C ALA A 835 -18.33 -11.14 -10.45
N HIS A 836 -18.87 -10.90 -11.65
CA HIS A 836 -18.54 -9.71 -12.41
C HIS A 836 -18.97 -8.42 -11.71
N TYR A 837 -20.18 -8.39 -11.14
CA TYR A 837 -20.70 -7.20 -10.47
C TYR A 837 -19.83 -6.78 -9.27
N PHE A 838 -19.39 -7.72 -8.43
CA PHE A 838 -18.53 -7.44 -7.27
C PHE A 838 -17.02 -7.61 -7.55
N GLY A 839 -16.65 -7.91 -8.80
CA GLY A 839 -15.26 -8.15 -9.22
C GLY A 839 -14.59 -9.36 -8.56
N PHE A 840 -15.30 -10.45 -8.28
CA PHE A 840 -14.72 -11.69 -7.76
C PHE A 840 -13.98 -12.42 -8.88
N ASN A 841 -12.89 -13.11 -8.52
CA ASN A 841 -12.18 -13.96 -9.46
C ASN A 841 -13.08 -15.11 -9.92
N TRP A 842 -13.33 -15.15 -11.22
CA TRP A 842 -14.19 -16.13 -11.86
C TRP A 842 -13.37 -17.07 -12.75
N ASP A 843 -13.27 -18.33 -12.33
CA ASP A 843 -12.70 -19.41 -13.14
C ASP A 843 -13.71 -20.56 -13.24
N ILE A 844 -14.39 -20.64 -14.39
CA ILE A 844 -15.38 -21.68 -14.66
C ILE A 844 -14.78 -23.08 -14.73
N ASN A 845 -13.51 -23.21 -15.12
CA ASN A 845 -12.85 -24.51 -15.22
C ASN A 845 -12.56 -25.04 -13.81
N ALA A 846 -12.00 -24.20 -12.93
CA ALA A 846 -11.78 -24.56 -11.53
C ALA A 846 -13.10 -24.90 -10.81
N LEU A 847 -14.17 -24.13 -11.05
CA LEU A 847 -15.51 -24.40 -10.51
C LEU A 847 -16.07 -25.74 -10.99
N ARG A 848 -15.97 -26.04 -12.28
CA ARG A 848 -16.42 -27.32 -12.86
C ARG A 848 -15.64 -28.49 -12.27
N THR A 849 -14.31 -28.40 -12.26
CA THR A 849 -13.45 -29.45 -11.71
C THR A 849 -13.78 -29.73 -10.23
N SER A 850 -13.94 -28.68 -9.41
CA SER A 850 -14.28 -28.84 -8.00
C SER A 850 -15.68 -29.44 -7.80
N LEU A 851 -16.66 -29.02 -8.61
CA LEU A 851 -18.02 -29.56 -8.55
C LEU A 851 -18.08 -31.01 -9.01
N ASP A 852 -17.45 -31.36 -10.12
CA ASP A 852 -17.44 -32.72 -10.68
C ASP A 852 -16.76 -33.69 -9.71
N ALA A 853 -15.64 -33.28 -9.11
CA ALA A 853 -14.97 -34.05 -8.06
C ALA A 853 -15.90 -34.29 -6.86
N THR A 854 -16.68 -33.27 -6.45
CA THR A 854 -17.65 -33.41 -5.35
C THR A 854 -18.80 -34.35 -5.73
N ILE A 855 -19.37 -34.22 -6.93
CA ILE A 855 -20.47 -35.07 -7.43
C ILE A 855 -20.03 -36.54 -7.48
N ALA A 856 -18.80 -36.81 -7.91
CA ALA A 856 -18.25 -38.17 -7.97
C ALA A 856 -18.18 -38.86 -6.60
N THR A 857 -18.08 -38.09 -5.51
CA THR A 857 -18.03 -38.60 -4.13
C THR A 857 -19.40 -38.76 -3.47
N LEU A 858 -20.49 -38.32 -4.10
CA LEU A 858 -21.82 -38.39 -3.50
C LEU A 858 -22.30 -39.86 -3.40
N PRO A 859 -23.12 -40.20 -2.39
CA PRO A 859 -23.73 -41.52 -2.30
C PRO A 859 -24.63 -41.79 -3.52
N ALA A 860 -24.53 -43.01 -4.08
CA ALA A 860 -25.37 -43.42 -5.21
C ALA A 860 -26.86 -43.45 -4.82
N ASN A 861 -27.73 -43.08 -5.75
CA ASN A 861 -29.19 -43.04 -5.60
C ASN A 861 -29.69 -42.20 -4.41
N SER A 862 -28.89 -41.22 -3.96
CA SER A 862 -29.24 -40.35 -2.85
C SER A 862 -29.19 -38.89 -3.27
N ALA A 863 -30.30 -38.18 -3.07
CA ALA A 863 -30.37 -36.74 -3.29
C ALA A 863 -29.60 -35.99 -2.18
N GLN A 864 -28.83 -35.00 -2.60
CA GLN A 864 -27.97 -34.21 -1.72
C GLN A 864 -28.25 -32.72 -1.91
N ARG A 865 -28.17 -31.97 -0.82
CA ARG A 865 -28.08 -30.52 -0.79
C ARG A 865 -26.60 -30.14 -0.85
N LEU A 866 -26.17 -29.55 -1.96
CA LEU A 866 -24.84 -28.95 -2.06
C LEU A 866 -24.91 -27.47 -1.65
N ARG A 867 -23.91 -27.01 -0.91
CA ARG A 867 -23.64 -25.59 -0.68
C ARG A 867 -22.26 -25.27 -1.21
N LEU A 868 -22.22 -24.40 -2.21
CA LEU A 868 -20.98 -23.87 -2.79
C LEU A 868 -20.75 -22.46 -2.25
N THR A 869 -19.52 -22.16 -1.88
CA THR A 869 -19.05 -20.83 -1.47
C THR A 869 -17.87 -20.44 -2.37
N LEU A 870 -17.91 -19.22 -2.90
CA LEU A 870 -16.85 -18.62 -3.72
C LEU A 870 -16.40 -17.31 -3.06
N ASN A 871 -15.14 -17.25 -2.61
CA ASN A 871 -14.59 -16.03 -2.03
C ASN A 871 -14.05 -15.07 -3.10
N LYS A 872 -13.68 -13.85 -2.69
CA LYS A 872 -13.16 -12.79 -3.57
C LYS A 872 -12.01 -13.25 -4.48
N TYR A 873 -11.12 -14.09 -3.95
CA TYR A 873 -9.90 -14.55 -4.63
C TYR A 873 -10.11 -15.78 -5.52
N GLY A 874 -11.32 -16.34 -5.58
CA GLY A 874 -11.64 -17.50 -6.41
C GLY A 874 -11.49 -18.84 -5.66
N LYS A 875 -11.29 -18.82 -4.34
CA LYS A 875 -11.31 -20.04 -3.52
C LYS A 875 -12.73 -20.60 -3.50
N ILE A 876 -12.85 -21.88 -3.83
CA ILE A 876 -14.10 -22.62 -3.92
C ILE A 876 -14.16 -23.60 -2.76
N GLU A 877 -15.27 -23.57 -2.01
CA GLU A 877 -15.57 -24.55 -0.97
C GLU A 877 -16.95 -25.16 -1.24
N ILE A 878 -17.03 -26.48 -1.32
CA ILE A 878 -18.30 -27.19 -1.56
C ILE A 878 -18.53 -28.15 -0.39
N THR A 879 -19.70 -28.04 0.23
CA THR A 879 -20.17 -28.93 1.28
C THR A 879 -21.45 -29.62 0.83
N ASN A 880 -21.70 -30.83 1.33
CA ASN A 880 -22.92 -31.58 1.01
C ASN A 880 -23.59 -32.11 2.28
N MET A 881 -24.92 -32.22 2.23
CA MET A 881 -25.75 -32.85 3.27
C MET A 881 -26.91 -33.60 2.61
N PRO A 882 -27.45 -34.66 3.24
CA PRO A 882 -28.63 -35.36 2.71
C PRO A 882 -29.80 -34.42 2.46
N PHE A 883 -30.45 -34.58 1.30
CA PHE A 883 -31.66 -33.83 0.97
C PHE A 883 -32.84 -34.32 1.83
N VAL A 884 -33.63 -33.38 2.34
CA VAL A 884 -34.84 -33.67 3.14
C VAL A 884 -36.07 -33.22 2.35
N SER A 885 -36.92 -34.19 2.01
CA SER A 885 -38.23 -33.94 1.41
C SER A 885 -39.18 -33.30 2.42
N LEU A 886 -40.08 -32.45 1.94
CA LEU A 886 -41.04 -31.70 2.76
C LEU A 886 -42.46 -32.16 2.48
N HIS A 887 -43.29 -32.24 3.53
CA HIS A 887 -44.72 -32.42 3.37
C HIS A 887 -45.37 -31.14 2.84
N GLN A 888 -46.31 -31.31 1.91
CA GLN A 888 -47.04 -30.21 1.28
C GLN A 888 -48.52 -30.27 1.69
N PRO A 889 -49.21 -29.11 1.83
CA PRO A 889 -48.69 -27.76 1.63
C PRO A 889 -47.79 -27.28 2.78
N VAL A 890 -46.77 -26.49 2.47
CA VAL A 890 -45.89 -25.88 3.45
C VAL A 890 -46.53 -24.62 4.05
N LYS A 891 -46.31 -24.39 5.35
CA LYS A 891 -46.82 -23.20 6.05
C LYS A 891 -45.89 -22.00 5.84
N VAL A 892 -46.42 -20.83 5.47
CA VAL A 892 -45.67 -19.57 5.41
C VAL A 892 -46.33 -18.49 6.27
N LEU A 893 -45.53 -17.57 6.79
CA LEU A 893 -46.00 -16.45 7.62
C LEU A 893 -45.48 -15.13 7.05
N LEU A 894 -46.06 -14.00 7.45
CA LEU A 894 -45.52 -12.69 7.11
C LEU A 894 -44.39 -12.32 8.09
N ALA A 895 -43.28 -11.82 7.57
CA ALA A 895 -42.16 -11.39 8.39
C ALA A 895 -42.54 -10.21 9.30
N ALA A 896 -43.45 -9.34 8.85
CA ALA A 896 -43.95 -8.19 9.60
C ALA A 896 -44.67 -8.62 10.90
N ASP A 897 -45.47 -9.69 10.84
CA ASP A 897 -46.25 -10.20 11.98
C ASP A 897 -45.36 -10.77 13.10
N VAL A 898 -44.09 -11.05 12.78
CA VAL A 898 -43.08 -11.60 13.70
C VAL A 898 -41.93 -10.62 13.94
N GLY A 899 -42.18 -9.32 13.73
CA GLY A 899 -41.28 -8.23 14.14
C GLY A 899 -40.11 -7.95 13.20
N PHE A 900 -40.19 -8.32 11.92
CA PHE A 900 -39.20 -7.91 10.92
C PHE A 900 -39.64 -6.61 10.22
N ALA A 901 -38.72 -5.67 10.11
CA ALA A 901 -38.94 -4.43 9.37
C ALA A 901 -39.08 -4.71 7.85
N PRO A 902 -39.82 -3.85 7.12
CA PRO A 902 -39.85 -3.89 5.66
C PRO A 902 -38.46 -3.73 5.05
N VAL A 903 -38.23 -4.40 3.91
CA VAL A 903 -36.95 -4.32 3.20
C VAL A 903 -36.93 -3.17 2.19
N ALA A 904 -35.78 -2.54 1.96
CA ALA A 904 -35.65 -1.55 0.89
C ALA A 904 -35.52 -2.26 -0.45
N ALA A 905 -36.44 -2.04 -1.38
CA ALA A 905 -36.44 -2.75 -2.68
C ALA A 905 -35.17 -2.53 -3.53
N GLY A 906 -34.44 -1.43 -3.27
CA GLY A 906 -33.17 -1.09 -3.90
C GLY A 906 -31.96 -1.79 -3.28
N ASP A 907 -32.10 -2.44 -2.12
CA ASP A 907 -30.98 -3.06 -1.41
C ASP A 907 -30.29 -4.12 -2.28
N VAL A 908 -28.99 -3.91 -2.50
CA VAL A 908 -28.14 -4.74 -3.35
C VAL A 908 -28.11 -6.20 -2.87
N TRP A 909 -28.23 -6.45 -1.56
CA TRP A 909 -28.15 -7.79 -0.97
C TRP A 909 -29.39 -8.64 -1.27
N LEU A 910 -30.50 -8.02 -1.70
CA LEU A 910 -31.69 -8.74 -2.16
C LEU A 910 -31.45 -9.34 -3.56
N ARG A 911 -30.58 -8.74 -4.38
CA ARG A 911 -30.37 -9.14 -5.79
C ARG A 911 -29.32 -10.23 -5.98
N TYR A 912 -28.43 -10.41 -5.01
CA TYR A 912 -27.32 -11.35 -5.10
C TYR A 912 -27.29 -12.31 -3.93
N LYS A 913 -26.98 -13.57 -4.20
CA LYS A 913 -26.92 -14.61 -3.17
C LYS A 913 -25.53 -14.65 -2.54
N THR A 914 -25.36 -13.95 -1.43
CA THR A 914 -24.08 -13.81 -0.72
C THR A 914 -24.13 -14.41 0.69
N THR A 915 -23.02 -14.36 1.44
CA THR A 915 -22.99 -14.65 2.87
C THR A 915 -23.58 -13.54 3.75
N VAL A 916 -23.88 -12.36 3.20
CA VAL A 916 -24.50 -11.23 3.92
C VAL A 916 -26.00 -11.51 4.08
N ARG A 917 -26.34 -12.43 4.99
CA ARG A 917 -27.71 -12.98 5.11
C ARG A 917 -28.21 -13.10 6.54
N ALA A 918 -27.63 -12.36 7.49
CA ALA A 918 -28.03 -12.43 8.90
C ALA A 918 -29.54 -12.24 9.12
N SER A 919 -30.18 -11.29 8.41
CA SER A 919 -31.63 -11.08 8.46
C SER A 919 -32.42 -12.30 7.96
N TYR A 920 -32.00 -12.89 6.84
CA TYR A 920 -32.57 -14.10 6.26
C TYR A 920 -32.37 -15.33 7.15
N GLU A 921 -31.20 -15.48 7.79
CA GLU A 921 -30.91 -16.58 8.70
C GLU A 921 -31.73 -16.47 10.00
N ARG A 922 -31.88 -15.25 10.53
CA ARG A 922 -32.81 -14.96 11.63
C ARG A 922 -34.24 -15.33 11.25
N ALA A 923 -34.67 -14.94 10.05
CA ALA A 923 -36.01 -15.25 9.55
C ALA A 923 -36.25 -16.75 9.36
N GLN A 924 -35.27 -17.50 8.85
CA GLN A 924 -35.36 -18.97 8.73
C GLN A 924 -35.42 -19.65 10.10
N THR A 925 -34.64 -19.16 11.07
CA THR A 925 -34.63 -19.69 12.44
C THR A 925 -35.98 -19.44 13.11
N GLU A 926 -36.53 -18.25 12.93
CA GLU A 926 -37.83 -17.87 13.48
C GLU A 926 -38.99 -18.62 12.80
N ALA A 927 -38.97 -18.78 11.47
CA ALA A 927 -39.91 -19.65 10.76
C ALA A 927 -39.92 -21.05 11.36
N LYS A 928 -38.73 -21.64 11.57
CA LYS A 928 -38.60 -22.98 12.16
C LYS A 928 -39.17 -23.03 13.58
N ARG A 929 -38.93 -22.01 14.40
CA ARG A 929 -39.48 -21.89 15.77
C ARG A 929 -41.02 -21.89 15.76
N LEU A 930 -41.63 -21.25 14.76
CA LEU A 930 -43.08 -21.13 14.59
C LEU A 930 -43.70 -22.27 13.76
N ASN A 931 -42.93 -23.34 13.52
CA ASN A 931 -43.30 -24.49 12.71
C ASN A 931 -43.78 -24.09 11.29
N ALA A 932 -43.15 -23.07 10.72
CA ALA A 932 -43.35 -22.58 9.37
C ALA A 932 -42.13 -22.89 8.49
N PHE A 933 -42.39 -23.05 7.19
CA PHE A 933 -41.35 -23.23 6.19
C PHE A 933 -40.65 -21.91 5.84
N ASP A 934 -41.37 -20.80 5.74
CA ASP A 934 -40.73 -19.53 5.38
C ASP A 934 -41.44 -18.31 5.96
N LEU A 935 -40.71 -17.20 6.06
CA LEU A 935 -41.26 -15.86 6.34
C LEU A 935 -41.20 -15.02 5.07
N LEU A 936 -42.35 -14.50 4.63
CA LEU A 936 -42.47 -13.63 3.48
C LEU A 936 -42.22 -12.18 3.88
N PHE A 937 -41.27 -11.53 3.19
CA PHE A 937 -40.96 -10.13 3.38
C PHE A 937 -41.85 -9.22 2.53
N CYS A 938 -42.02 -8.00 3.00
CA CYS A 938 -42.59 -6.89 2.24
C CYS A 938 -41.57 -5.77 2.15
N ASN A 939 -41.61 -5.00 1.07
CA ASN A 939 -40.77 -3.83 0.93
C ASN A 939 -41.41 -2.59 1.55
N THR A 940 -40.66 -1.49 1.61
CA THR A 940 -41.12 -0.19 2.11
C THR A 940 -42.29 0.42 1.33
N ARG A 941 -42.62 -0.09 0.13
CA ARG A 941 -43.81 0.30 -0.64
C ARG A 941 -45.06 -0.55 -0.31
N GLY A 942 -44.95 -1.50 0.62
CA GLY A 942 -46.03 -2.42 0.95
C GLY A 942 -46.24 -3.55 -0.07
N GLU A 943 -45.28 -3.76 -0.98
CA GLU A 943 -45.30 -4.86 -1.93
C GLU A 943 -44.60 -6.09 -1.36
N VAL A 944 -45.12 -7.28 -1.65
CA VAL A 944 -44.50 -8.56 -1.31
C VAL A 944 -43.22 -8.75 -2.11
N THR A 945 -42.16 -9.20 -1.44
CA THR A 945 -40.87 -9.44 -2.08
C THR A 945 -40.61 -10.94 -2.28
N GLU A 946 -39.98 -11.58 -1.32
CA GLU A 946 -39.63 -12.98 -1.29
C GLU A 946 -39.69 -13.55 0.13
N GLY A 947 -39.59 -14.85 0.24
CA GLY A 947 -39.36 -15.54 1.50
C GLY A 947 -37.89 -15.50 1.92
N ALA A 948 -37.60 -15.95 3.15
CA ALA A 948 -36.24 -16.03 3.65
C ALA A 948 -35.35 -17.03 2.88
N ARG A 949 -35.97 -17.97 2.15
CA ARG A 949 -35.28 -18.96 1.31
C ARG A 949 -36.02 -19.33 0.03
N SER A 950 -37.08 -18.63 -0.34
CA SER A 950 -37.94 -18.96 -1.48
C SER A 950 -38.47 -17.72 -2.18
N ASN A 951 -38.77 -17.85 -3.48
CA ASN A 951 -39.61 -16.88 -4.18
C ASN A 951 -41.07 -17.36 -4.16
N ILE A 952 -42.01 -16.45 -4.40
CA ILE A 952 -43.45 -16.71 -4.32
C ILE A 952 -44.15 -16.53 -5.67
N PHE A 953 -45.10 -17.42 -5.94
CA PHE A 953 -46.11 -17.31 -6.98
C PHE A 953 -47.49 -17.43 -6.33
N ILE A 954 -48.44 -16.63 -6.78
CA ILE A 954 -49.85 -16.76 -6.43
C ILE A 954 -50.70 -16.92 -7.68
N LYS A 955 -51.81 -17.62 -7.56
CA LYS A 955 -52.79 -17.75 -8.63
C LYS A 955 -53.96 -16.80 -8.37
N LEU A 956 -54.22 -15.92 -9.33
CA LEU A 956 -55.30 -14.93 -9.30
C LEU A 956 -56.07 -14.95 -10.62
N LYS A 957 -57.39 -15.19 -10.56
CA LYS A 957 -58.25 -15.25 -11.75
C LYS A 957 -57.67 -16.20 -12.81
N ASP A 958 -57.35 -17.40 -12.38
CA ASP A 958 -56.73 -18.44 -13.19
C ASP A 958 -55.32 -18.20 -13.75
N ARG A 959 -54.64 -17.10 -13.41
CA ARG A 959 -53.28 -16.79 -13.90
C ARG A 959 -52.25 -16.77 -12.78
N TRP A 960 -51.05 -17.28 -13.06
CA TRP A 960 -49.93 -17.27 -12.12
C TRP A 960 -49.19 -15.93 -12.16
N VAL A 961 -48.90 -15.39 -10.98
CA VAL A 961 -48.29 -14.08 -10.83
C VAL A 961 -47.19 -14.13 -9.76
N THR A 962 -46.04 -13.53 -10.04
CA THR A 962 -44.91 -13.41 -9.10
C THR A 962 -44.44 -11.96 -9.02
N PRO A 963 -43.92 -11.47 -7.88
CA PRO A 963 -43.37 -10.12 -7.78
C PRO A 963 -42.17 -9.96 -8.74
N PRO A 964 -42.04 -8.84 -9.48
CA PRO A 964 -40.88 -8.58 -10.34
C PRO A 964 -39.63 -8.27 -9.52
N VAL A 965 -38.42 -8.50 -10.08
CA VAL A 965 -37.13 -8.26 -9.40
C VAL A 965 -37.01 -6.83 -8.83
N LYS A 966 -37.61 -5.82 -9.48
CA LYS A 966 -37.69 -4.43 -8.99
C LYS A 966 -38.44 -4.25 -7.66
N SER A 967 -39.17 -5.27 -7.19
CA SER A 967 -39.80 -5.28 -5.87
C SER A 967 -38.79 -5.56 -4.75
N GLY A 968 -37.56 -5.99 -5.08
CA GLY A 968 -36.50 -6.29 -4.12
C GLY A 968 -36.48 -7.76 -3.74
N LEU A 969 -36.20 -8.64 -4.70
CA LEU A 969 -36.04 -10.08 -4.46
C LEU A 969 -34.89 -10.65 -5.28
N LEU A 970 -34.43 -11.83 -4.86
CA LEU A 970 -33.39 -12.57 -5.56
C LEU A 970 -33.94 -13.10 -6.88
N PRO A 971 -33.24 -12.94 -8.02
CA PRO A 971 -33.57 -13.65 -9.25
C PRO A 971 -33.35 -15.16 -9.05
N GLY A 972 -34.38 -15.83 -8.54
CA GLY A 972 -34.34 -17.23 -8.21
C GLY A 972 -34.31 -18.11 -9.45
N ILE A 973 -33.48 -19.15 -9.40
CA ILE A 973 -33.31 -20.08 -10.53
C ILE A 973 -34.60 -20.85 -10.83
N MET A 974 -35.25 -21.39 -9.78
CA MET A 974 -36.54 -22.06 -9.97
C MET A 974 -37.63 -21.07 -10.41
N ARG A 975 -37.59 -19.83 -9.92
CA ARG A 975 -38.50 -18.77 -10.36
C ARG A 975 -38.36 -18.48 -11.85
N ALA A 976 -37.13 -18.35 -12.36
CA ALA A 976 -36.86 -18.18 -13.78
C ALA A 976 -37.37 -19.37 -14.60
N ALA A 977 -37.09 -20.60 -14.15
CA ALA A 977 -37.58 -21.81 -14.81
C ALA A 977 -39.11 -21.87 -14.90
N LEU A 978 -39.83 -21.43 -13.87
CA LEU A 978 -41.30 -21.36 -13.88
C LEU A 978 -41.86 -20.24 -14.76
N LEU A 979 -41.15 -19.12 -14.90
CA LEU A 979 -41.54 -18.03 -15.81
C LEU A 979 -41.31 -18.40 -17.29
N GLU A 980 -40.31 -19.22 -17.58
CA GLU A 980 -40.02 -19.73 -18.93
C GLU A 980 -40.95 -20.88 -19.34
N ASP A 981 -41.54 -21.58 -18.38
CA ASP A 981 -42.46 -22.69 -18.63
C ASP A 981 -43.83 -22.19 -19.11
N ALA A 982 -44.10 -22.37 -20.40
CA ALA A 982 -45.36 -21.97 -21.03
C ALA A 982 -46.61 -22.61 -20.39
N THR A 983 -46.48 -23.75 -19.71
CA THR A 983 -47.60 -24.41 -19.02
C THR A 983 -48.08 -23.62 -17.79
N TRP A 984 -47.24 -22.74 -17.25
CA TRP A 984 -47.60 -21.90 -16.11
C TRP A 984 -48.30 -20.61 -16.51
N ASP A 985 -48.17 -20.09 -17.74
CA ASP A 985 -48.64 -18.74 -18.13
C ASP A 985 -48.34 -17.69 -17.02
N ALA A 986 -47.14 -17.77 -16.43
CA ALA A 986 -46.78 -16.94 -15.30
C ALA A 986 -46.30 -15.56 -15.75
N THR A 987 -46.72 -14.51 -15.03
CA THR A 987 -46.34 -13.13 -15.35
C THR A 987 -45.79 -12.40 -14.13
N GLU A 988 -44.91 -11.43 -14.37
CA GLU A 988 -44.38 -10.59 -13.31
C GLU A 988 -45.33 -9.39 -13.05
N ARG A 989 -45.75 -9.20 -11.80
CA ARG A 989 -46.56 -8.05 -11.35
C ARG A 989 -46.30 -7.79 -9.88
N ALA A 990 -46.20 -6.51 -9.49
CA ALA A 990 -46.11 -6.17 -8.06
C ALA A 990 -47.30 -6.77 -7.32
N LEU A 991 -47.03 -7.41 -6.19
CA LEU A 991 -48.03 -8.07 -5.35
C LEU A 991 -48.18 -7.31 -4.05
N THR A 992 -49.42 -7.14 -3.58
CA THR A 992 -49.73 -6.55 -2.28
C THR A 992 -50.10 -7.64 -1.27
N LEU A 993 -50.15 -7.30 0.03
CA LEU A 993 -50.67 -8.21 1.05
C LEU A 993 -52.10 -8.67 0.75
N ASN A 994 -52.95 -7.76 0.23
CA ASN A 994 -54.32 -8.11 -0.15
C ASN A 994 -54.37 -9.15 -1.30
N ASP A 995 -53.40 -9.12 -2.22
CA ASP A 995 -53.30 -10.14 -3.25
C ASP A 995 -53.00 -11.52 -2.65
N LEU A 996 -52.17 -11.59 -1.59
CA LEU A 996 -51.89 -12.87 -0.90
C LEU A 996 -53.14 -13.47 -0.26
N TYR A 997 -53.96 -12.65 0.42
CA TYR A 997 -55.21 -13.13 1.04
C TYR A 997 -56.28 -13.55 0.02
N ARG A 998 -56.23 -12.99 -1.20
CA ARG A 998 -57.17 -13.30 -2.29
C ARG A 998 -56.67 -14.40 -3.22
N ALA A 999 -55.48 -14.94 -2.99
CA ALA A 999 -54.88 -15.95 -3.83
C ALA A 999 -55.70 -17.26 -3.79
N GLU A 1000 -56.04 -17.79 -4.97
CA GLU A 1000 -56.72 -19.09 -5.10
C GLU A 1000 -55.77 -20.23 -4.71
N LYS A 1001 -54.49 -20.07 -5.06
CA LYS A 1001 -53.38 -20.98 -4.74
C LYS A 1001 -52.11 -20.19 -4.52
N MET A 1002 -51.21 -20.74 -3.70
CA MET A 1002 -49.90 -20.17 -3.44
C MET A 1002 -48.82 -21.25 -3.62
N ILE A 1003 -47.72 -20.85 -4.26
CA ILE A 1003 -46.54 -21.68 -4.46
C ILE A 1003 -45.33 -20.90 -3.95
N VAL A 1004 -44.48 -21.57 -3.19
CA VAL A 1004 -43.13 -21.10 -2.92
C VAL A 1004 -42.12 -21.97 -3.65
N CYS A 1005 -41.09 -21.36 -4.20
CA CYS A 1005 -40.12 -22.10 -5.01
C CYS A 1005 -38.67 -21.71 -4.71
N ASN A 1006 -37.77 -22.69 -4.80
CA ASN A 1006 -36.33 -22.47 -4.81
C ASN A 1006 -35.61 -23.59 -5.58
N ALA A 1007 -34.33 -23.40 -5.87
CA ALA A 1007 -33.55 -24.36 -6.67
C ALA A 1007 -33.32 -25.72 -5.98
N LEU A 1008 -33.45 -25.79 -4.65
CA LEU A 1008 -33.21 -27.00 -3.87
C LEU A 1008 -34.45 -27.90 -3.83
N HIS A 1009 -35.61 -27.34 -3.51
CA HIS A 1009 -36.87 -28.07 -3.31
C HIS A 1009 -37.79 -28.05 -4.53
N GLY A 1010 -37.52 -27.21 -5.53
CA GLY A 1010 -38.43 -27.00 -6.66
C GLY A 1010 -39.62 -26.12 -6.27
N ALA A 1011 -40.77 -26.35 -6.89
CA ALA A 1011 -42.03 -25.68 -6.56
C ALA A 1011 -42.79 -26.46 -5.47
N LEU A 1012 -43.20 -25.78 -4.41
CA LEU A 1012 -43.93 -26.35 -3.27
C LEU A 1012 -45.25 -25.61 -3.08
N GLU A 1013 -46.34 -26.35 -2.94
CA GLU A 1013 -47.64 -25.78 -2.54
C GLU A 1013 -47.51 -25.17 -1.14
N ALA A 1014 -48.00 -23.94 -0.97
CA ALA A 1014 -47.90 -23.18 0.26
C ALA A 1014 -49.26 -22.68 0.74
N LYS A 1015 -49.38 -22.46 2.05
CA LYS A 1015 -50.52 -21.80 2.68
C LYS A 1015 -50.03 -20.71 3.63
N LEU A 1016 -50.59 -19.51 3.47
CA LEU A 1016 -50.41 -18.41 4.42
C LEU A 1016 -51.20 -18.74 5.68
N ALA A 1017 -50.55 -18.66 6.84
CA ALA A 1017 -51.11 -19.09 8.12
C ALA A 1017 -51.67 -17.94 8.95
#